data_AF-A0A1K1RYF8-F1
#
_entry.id   AF-A0A1K1RYF8-F1
#
_cell.length_a   1.000
_cell.length_b   1.000
_cell.length_c   1.000
_cell.angle_alpha   90.00
_cell.angle_beta   90.00
_cell.angle_gamma   90.00
#
_symmetry.space_group_name_H-M   'P 1'
#
loop_
_entity.id
_entity.type
_entity.pdbx_description
1 polymer ?
#
loop_
_entity_poly.entity_id
_entity_poly.type
_entity_poly.pdbx_seq_one_letter_code
_entity_poly.pdbx_strand_id
1 'polypeptide(L)'
;VVVTGYDTYFASGGTRESLLAIQSGQARFTDFTIFRLPMSCPVPVIAAMQGHGIGAGWSLGLFADLGFYAEEARYVSPYMDYGFTPGAGATLMAPARLGQALGRESLLSAREYTGRALGERGVGEAVLPRAEVLPAALALASRMARHPRHRLVGLKALWNVGLAERVDETFARELDMHDKTFVGRDDTSRFIQARFEALAKTPAPKPAASKPLPAAAPVASPTKVAVRSPDAVAAKLRQGLDIELHLQGRSIDDDMEFIQLGLDSISGVTWVRRINEDFGTAIEATAIYSYPTIRQLAAYIASLLPSESVMEETAPSEAPAATPAPLRPTLRRRVTSRQRQASPAQAMDRIAIIGMSGRYAGADDLDAFWQQIVEGRDAIREIPSSRWAIDDFYDPNPEARDRMMSRWLGAMDDVDCFDTLFFRISPDEAEQMDPQHRLFLQEAYHAFEDAGYTSRALSRSRCGVYLGISTNDYALLLARSGVVSAPVTANSYSIAAARIAYHLNLNGPAISVDTACSSSLVSLHLACQALRTGEVDMALAGGVSLWLAPESYLALSQAGMLSPSGRCKAFDDSADGIVMGDGVGALVLKRLADAERDGDRILGVVAGSGINQDGRTNGITAPSAVSQAELERDVHRRFGIDADGIDYVETHGTGTPLGDPIELEALASVFRESTSRRNYCALGSVKSNIGHTSSAAGVASVQKVLLSLRHGTIAPTLHVTRENHHFDFAGSPFFVNREATPWPTREDRVRRACVNSFGYSGTNAHVVIEEYRASRPAVTSSRSAPSGGQVVTLSARDAEALVRRVTDFATWMEVHPHADVAAIAFTTQCRRDAMDARVAFVATDARGLAQAARTWLERGVRKHVRPDDAALASWLATRDMTRLAEAWEAGMDVPWDTLHEGARTVTSLPLYPFARERYWVGGASVAAPAAAPAVGDAAWIEEVLGRVENDELDTAQAVALLGALQ
;
A
#
# COMPACT_ATOMS: atom_id res chain seq x y z
N VAL A 1 6.31 -20.03 48.00
CA VAL A 1 6.57 -18.81 48.79
C VAL A 1 5.81 -17.67 48.14
N VAL A 2 5.21 -16.76 48.90
CA VAL A 2 4.58 -15.55 48.36
C VAL A 2 5.37 -14.35 48.85
N VAL A 3 5.77 -13.47 47.93
CA VAL A 3 6.38 -12.17 48.21
C VAL A 3 5.31 -11.12 47.95
N THR A 4 5.07 -10.24 48.91
CA THR A 4 4.12 -9.13 48.80
C THR A 4 4.81 -7.81 49.12
N GLY A 5 4.24 -6.72 48.61
CA GLY A 5 4.67 -5.36 48.91
C GLY A 5 3.92 -4.76 50.10
N TYR A 6 3.96 -3.43 50.20
CA TYR A 6 2.98 -2.66 50.97
C TYR A 6 1.75 -2.38 50.08
N ASP A 7 0.56 -2.20 50.65
CA ASP A 7 -0.72 -2.12 49.90
C ASP A 7 -0.72 -1.15 48.70
N THR A 8 0.10 -0.10 48.77
CA THR A 8 0.26 0.92 47.73
C THR A 8 1.52 0.76 46.87
N TYR A 9 2.55 0.02 47.30
CA TYR A 9 3.83 -0.11 46.60
C TYR A 9 4.48 -1.49 46.72
N PHE A 10 4.81 -2.08 45.57
CA PHE A 10 5.74 -3.20 45.43
C PHE A 10 7.11 -2.66 45.01
N ALA A 11 7.79 -1.99 45.96
CA ALA A 11 8.95 -1.14 45.70
C ALA A 11 10.22 -1.56 46.45
N SER A 12 11.34 -1.58 45.72
CA SER A 12 12.67 -1.27 46.23
C SER A 12 13.26 -0.18 45.35
N GLY A 13 14.09 0.71 45.90
CA GLY A 13 14.60 1.86 45.17
C GLY A 13 15.80 2.50 45.85
N GLY A 14 16.65 3.14 45.05
CA GLY A 14 17.78 3.92 45.55
C GLY A 14 17.34 5.28 46.06
N THR A 15 17.86 5.70 47.22
CA THR A 15 17.75 7.09 47.66
C THR A 15 18.64 7.99 46.79
N ARG A 16 18.43 9.32 46.85
CA ARG A 16 19.29 10.30 46.15
C ARG A 16 20.77 10.09 46.48
N GLU A 17 21.08 9.79 47.73
CA GLU A 17 22.42 9.54 48.24
C GLU A 17 23.02 8.28 47.61
N SER A 18 22.24 7.19 47.47
CA SER A 18 22.72 5.97 46.81
C SER A 18 22.98 6.17 45.31
N LEU A 19 22.14 6.93 44.61
CA LEU A 19 22.33 7.22 43.18
C LEU A 19 23.56 8.11 42.93
N LEU A 20 23.81 9.09 43.81
CA LEU A 20 25.02 9.91 43.77
C LEU A 20 26.28 9.11 44.14
N ALA A 21 26.19 8.16 45.09
CA ALA A 21 27.30 7.27 45.43
C ALA A 21 27.64 6.29 44.29
N ILE A 22 26.66 5.85 43.49
CA ILE A 22 26.90 5.05 42.29
C ILE A 22 27.52 5.92 41.18
N GLN A 23 27.01 7.14 40.95
CA GLN A 23 27.56 8.06 39.94
C GLN A 23 29.03 8.44 40.23
N SER A 24 29.38 8.60 41.51
CA SER A 24 30.76 8.91 41.96
C SER A 24 31.70 7.70 42.01
N GLY A 25 31.20 6.49 41.69
CA GLY A 25 31.97 5.24 41.74
C GLY A 25 32.24 4.72 43.17
N GLN A 26 31.56 5.27 44.19
CA GLN A 26 31.69 4.89 45.60
C GLN A 26 30.85 3.65 45.97
N ALA A 27 29.88 3.26 45.14
CA ALA A 27 29.07 2.04 45.28
C ALA A 27 28.79 1.43 43.89
N ARG A 28 28.53 0.12 43.80
CA ARG A 28 28.18 -0.55 42.53
C ARG A 28 26.74 -1.07 42.54
N PHE A 29 26.10 -1.03 41.36
CA PHE A 29 24.70 -1.44 41.21
C PHE A 29 24.46 -2.93 41.53
N THR A 30 25.50 -3.76 41.40
CA THR A 30 25.46 -5.22 41.59
C THR A 30 25.67 -5.70 43.04
N ASP A 31 25.94 -4.80 44.00
CA ASP A 31 26.28 -5.19 45.37
C ASP A 31 25.07 -5.80 46.14
N PHE A 32 23.87 -5.71 45.57
CA PHE A 32 22.63 -6.25 46.14
C PHE A 32 22.23 -7.60 45.52
N THR A 33 22.60 -8.70 46.17
CA THR A 33 22.13 -10.06 45.82
C THR A 33 20.62 -10.27 45.99
N ILE A 34 19.90 -9.28 46.56
CA ILE A 34 18.47 -9.32 46.89
C ILE A 34 17.57 -9.69 45.71
N PHE A 35 17.89 -9.22 44.50
CA PHE A 35 17.10 -9.48 43.28
C PHE A 35 17.11 -10.95 42.87
N ARG A 36 18.16 -11.70 43.23
CA ARG A 36 18.26 -13.13 42.94
C ARG A 36 17.56 -14.02 43.97
N LEU A 37 17.19 -13.50 45.14
CA LEU A 37 16.58 -14.31 46.20
C LEU A 37 15.33 -15.08 45.77
N PRO A 38 14.42 -14.52 44.93
CA PRO A 38 13.31 -15.29 44.37
C PRO A 38 13.76 -16.48 43.52
N MET A 39 14.75 -16.32 42.63
CA MET A 39 15.33 -17.42 41.84
C MET A 39 16.10 -18.43 42.72
N SER A 40 16.84 -17.96 43.72
CA SER A 40 17.62 -18.81 44.64
C SER A 40 16.77 -19.55 45.68
N CYS A 41 15.47 -19.28 45.76
CA CYS A 41 14.58 -20.03 46.65
C CYS A 41 14.44 -21.49 46.15
N PRO A 42 14.62 -22.52 46.99
CA PRO A 42 14.51 -23.92 46.55
C PRO A 42 13.10 -24.37 46.14
N VAL A 43 12.10 -23.51 46.20
CA VAL A 43 10.69 -23.81 45.87
C VAL A 43 10.07 -22.59 45.17
N PRO A 44 8.94 -22.74 44.45
CA PRO A 44 8.35 -21.65 43.70
C PRO A 44 8.05 -20.40 44.53
N VAL A 45 8.26 -19.24 43.92
CA VAL A 45 8.05 -17.91 44.47
C VAL A 45 7.03 -17.19 43.60
N ILE A 46 5.97 -16.68 44.24
CA ILE A 46 4.90 -15.91 43.59
C ILE A 46 5.01 -14.46 44.07
N ALA A 47 5.03 -13.49 43.16
CA ALA A 47 4.98 -12.07 43.49
C ALA A 47 3.53 -11.56 43.46
N ALA A 48 2.99 -11.17 44.61
CA ALA A 48 1.67 -10.56 44.76
C ALA A 48 1.80 -9.03 44.77
N MET A 49 1.63 -8.39 43.60
CA MET A 49 1.84 -6.96 43.41
C MET A 49 0.53 -6.17 43.52
N GLN A 50 -0.03 -6.10 44.73
CA GLN A 50 -1.22 -5.27 45.03
C GLN A 50 -0.94 -3.78 44.83
N GLY A 51 0.27 -3.34 45.19
CA GLY A 51 0.77 -1.98 45.04
C GLY A 51 1.50 -1.72 43.72
N HIS A 52 1.87 -0.47 43.48
CA HIS A 52 2.61 -0.02 42.29
C HIS A 52 4.00 -0.67 42.19
N GLY A 53 4.32 -1.27 41.04
CA GLY A 53 5.63 -1.87 40.76
C GLY A 53 6.54 -0.84 40.08
N ILE A 54 7.54 -0.33 40.78
CA ILE A 54 8.39 0.75 40.27
C ILE A 54 9.86 0.32 40.25
N GLY A 55 10.49 0.39 39.07
CA GLY A 55 11.92 0.20 38.84
C GLY A 55 12.46 -1.12 39.42
N ALA A 56 13.38 -1.01 40.38
CA ALA A 56 13.99 -2.16 41.03
C ALA A 56 12.97 -3.00 41.83
N GLY A 57 11.87 -2.40 42.33
CA GLY A 57 10.77 -3.13 42.95
C GLY A 57 10.00 -4.02 41.98
N TRP A 58 9.65 -3.47 40.81
CA TRP A 58 9.03 -4.28 39.74
C TRP A 58 10.00 -5.37 39.27
N SER A 59 11.27 -5.01 39.07
CA SER A 59 12.32 -5.95 38.67
C SER A 59 12.45 -7.12 39.64
N LEU A 60 12.49 -6.88 40.97
CA LEU A 60 12.45 -7.94 41.98
C LEU A 60 11.24 -8.88 41.82
N GLY A 61 10.08 -8.33 41.43
CA GLY A 61 8.89 -9.09 41.11
C GLY A 61 9.04 -9.99 39.88
N LEU A 62 9.73 -9.52 38.84
CA LEU A 62 10.02 -10.29 37.60
C LEU A 62 11.03 -11.44 37.83
N PHE A 63 11.76 -11.46 38.95
CA PHE A 63 12.59 -12.60 39.37
C PHE A 63 11.79 -13.71 40.06
N ALA A 64 10.52 -13.47 40.44
CA ALA A 64 9.63 -14.51 40.90
C ALA A 64 9.28 -15.47 39.75
N ASP A 65 8.79 -16.67 40.07
CA ASP A 65 8.41 -17.66 39.06
C ASP A 65 7.06 -17.35 38.41
N LEU A 66 6.20 -16.62 39.13
CA LEU A 66 4.87 -16.18 38.73
C LEU A 66 4.58 -14.80 39.32
N GLY A 67 3.87 -13.95 38.58
CA GLY A 67 3.42 -12.62 38.97
C GLY A 67 1.90 -12.50 39.00
N PHE A 68 1.39 -11.81 40.01
CA PHE A 68 0.00 -11.35 40.09
C PHE A 68 0.01 -9.83 40.21
N TYR A 69 -0.58 -9.15 39.23
CA TYR A 69 -0.59 -7.69 39.09
C TYR A 69 -1.97 -7.12 39.41
N ALA A 70 -2.02 -6.00 40.12
CA ALA A 70 -3.26 -5.26 40.35
C ALA A 70 -3.59 -4.38 39.14
N GLU A 71 -4.80 -4.49 38.60
CA GLU A 71 -5.32 -3.66 37.50
C GLU A 71 -5.09 -2.16 37.72
N GLU A 72 -5.33 -1.70 38.95
CA GLU A 72 -5.30 -0.32 39.41
C GLU A 72 -3.91 0.11 39.90
N ALA A 73 -2.90 -0.77 39.81
CA ALA A 73 -1.51 -0.42 40.08
C ALA A 73 -0.82 0.14 38.82
N ARG A 74 0.24 0.91 39.06
CA ARG A 74 1.10 1.49 38.02
C ARG A 74 2.42 0.72 38.00
N TYR A 75 2.90 0.44 36.80
CA TYR A 75 4.10 -0.33 36.51
C TYR A 75 4.99 0.49 35.59
N VAL A 76 6.20 0.80 36.06
CA VAL A 76 7.15 1.64 35.32
C VAL A 76 8.58 1.23 35.60
N SER A 77 9.40 1.29 34.56
CA SER A 77 10.83 1.01 34.61
C SER A 77 11.60 2.30 34.29
N PRO A 78 11.79 3.21 35.28
CA PRO A 78 12.27 4.57 35.04
C PRO A 78 13.79 4.63 34.84
N TYR A 79 14.43 3.61 34.29
CA TYR A 79 15.88 3.58 34.12
C TYR A 79 16.34 4.66 33.11
N MET A 80 15.73 4.69 31.92
CA MET A 80 16.06 5.68 30.89
C MET A 80 15.71 7.12 31.29
N ASP A 81 14.79 7.30 32.24
CA ASP A 81 14.36 8.57 32.82
C ASP A 81 15.48 9.33 33.58
N TYR A 82 16.58 8.63 33.91
CA TYR A 82 17.80 9.17 34.51
C TYR A 82 19.04 9.03 33.58
N GLY A 83 18.85 8.66 32.31
CA GLY A 83 19.95 8.33 31.39
C GLY A 83 20.68 7.04 31.75
N PHE A 84 20.06 6.18 32.58
CA PHE A 84 20.69 5.00 33.16
C PHE A 84 20.32 3.74 32.34
N THR A 85 21.33 2.95 31.98
CA THR A 85 21.11 1.62 31.38
C THR A 85 20.28 0.76 32.34
N PRO A 86 19.24 0.02 31.91
CA PRO A 86 18.52 -0.86 32.81
C PRO A 86 19.45 -1.86 33.52
N GLY A 87 19.19 -2.13 34.80
CA GLY A 87 20.08 -2.88 35.68
C GLY A 87 19.37 -3.93 36.53
N ALA A 88 20.14 -4.62 37.38
CA ALA A 88 19.66 -5.69 38.28
C ALA A 88 19.03 -6.89 37.55
N GLY A 89 19.48 -7.16 36.32
CA GLY A 89 18.98 -8.20 35.42
C GLY A 89 17.68 -7.86 34.72
N ALA A 90 17.19 -6.61 34.82
CA ALA A 90 15.96 -6.19 34.17
C ALA A 90 16.03 -6.38 32.64
N THR A 91 17.21 -6.27 32.02
CA THR A 91 17.40 -6.51 30.58
C THR A 91 17.18 -7.97 30.16
N LEU A 92 17.32 -8.92 31.08
CA LEU A 92 16.99 -10.34 30.88
C LEU A 92 15.55 -10.63 31.31
N MET A 93 15.14 -10.17 32.49
CA MET A 93 13.88 -10.58 33.11
C MET A 93 12.64 -9.89 32.54
N ALA A 94 12.69 -8.60 32.18
CA ALA A 94 11.51 -7.96 31.59
C ALA A 94 11.14 -8.56 30.22
N PRO A 95 12.09 -8.81 29.28
CA PRO A 95 11.78 -9.53 28.04
C PRO A 95 11.38 -11.00 28.24
N ALA A 96 11.82 -11.66 29.31
CA ALA A 96 11.48 -13.05 29.62
C ALA A 96 10.12 -13.23 30.34
N ARG A 97 9.61 -12.19 31.00
CA ARG A 97 8.36 -12.24 31.79
C ARG A 97 7.21 -11.45 31.19
N LEU A 98 7.51 -10.43 30.39
CA LEU A 98 6.51 -9.55 29.75
C LEU A 98 6.52 -9.71 28.22
N GLY A 99 7.28 -10.67 27.68
CA GLY A 99 7.54 -10.84 26.25
C GLY A 99 8.55 -9.82 25.69
N GLN A 100 9.19 -10.16 24.57
CA GLN A 100 10.29 -9.37 24.00
C GLN A 100 9.91 -7.93 23.63
N ALA A 101 8.71 -7.72 23.08
CA ALA A 101 8.27 -6.39 22.64
C ALA A 101 7.97 -5.46 23.83
N LEU A 102 7.03 -5.85 24.69
CA LEU A 102 6.61 -5.05 25.84
C LEU A 102 7.72 -4.92 26.90
N GLY A 103 8.53 -5.97 27.10
CA GLY A 103 9.71 -5.89 27.97
C GLY A 103 10.73 -4.85 27.50
N ARG A 104 11.07 -4.82 26.20
CA ARG A 104 11.97 -3.79 25.64
C ARG A 104 11.34 -2.40 25.65
N GLU A 105 10.06 -2.27 25.29
CA GLU A 105 9.36 -0.99 25.32
C GLU A 105 9.34 -0.41 26.74
N SER A 106 9.00 -1.22 27.75
CA SER A 106 8.96 -0.80 29.15
C SER A 106 10.32 -0.34 29.65
N LEU A 107 11.41 -1.04 29.28
CA LEU A 107 12.77 -0.68 29.67
C LEU A 107 13.28 0.59 28.95
N LEU A 108 12.99 0.76 27.66
CA LEU A 108 13.59 1.80 26.82
C LEU A 108 12.80 3.11 26.79
N SER A 109 11.49 3.07 26.98
CA SER A 109 10.63 4.27 26.94
C SER A 109 10.48 4.97 28.29
N ALA A 110 10.80 4.28 29.40
CA ALA A 110 10.41 4.66 30.76
C ALA A 110 8.90 4.95 30.94
N ARG A 111 8.05 4.46 30.01
CA ARG A 111 6.61 4.66 30.03
C ARG A 111 5.98 3.95 31.23
N GLU A 112 5.00 4.60 31.83
CA GLU A 112 4.15 4.03 32.87
C GLU A 112 2.95 3.32 32.25
N TYR A 113 2.66 2.10 32.71
CA TYR A 113 1.50 1.31 32.36
C TYR A 113 0.63 1.09 33.59
N THR A 114 -0.69 1.05 33.45
CA THR A 114 -1.56 0.47 34.48
C THR A 114 -1.52 -1.05 34.40
N GLY A 115 -1.84 -1.76 35.47
CA GLY A 115 -1.95 -3.23 35.44
C GLY A 115 -2.96 -3.68 34.38
N ARG A 116 -4.09 -2.98 34.27
CA ARG A 116 -5.07 -3.23 33.20
C ARG A 116 -4.45 -3.08 31.80
N ALA A 117 -3.65 -2.03 31.56
CA ALA A 117 -2.97 -1.84 30.28
C ALA A 117 -1.84 -2.86 30.03
N LEU A 118 -1.29 -3.51 31.06
CA LEU A 118 -0.44 -4.69 30.86
C LEU A 118 -1.27 -5.91 30.44
N GLY A 119 -2.41 -6.14 31.08
CA GLY A 119 -3.35 -7.22 30.74
C GLY A 119 -3.90 -7.10 29.32
N GLU A 120 -4.36 -5.91 28.93
CA GLU A 120 -4.81 -5.57 27.56
C GLU A 120 -3.71 -5.79 26.50
N ARG A 121 -2.43 -5.84 26.90
CA ARG A 121 -1.28 -6.12 26.02
C ARG A 121 -0.81 -7.58 26.07
N GLY A 122 -1.58 -8.47 26.70
CA GLY A 122 -1.35 -9.91 26.66
C GLY A 122 -0.12 -10.37 27.44
N VAL A 123 0.17 -9.77 28.61
CA VAL A 123 1.15 -10.37 29.53
C VAL A 123 0.68 -11.76 29.98
N GLY A 124 1.55 -12.76 29.93
CA GLY A 124 1.23 -14.15 30.35
C GLY A 124 1.04 -14.35 31.87
N GLU A 125 1.20 -13.28 32.64
CA GLU A 125 1.10 -13.23 34.10
C GLU A 125 -0.28 -12.68 34.52
N ALA A 126 -0.81 -13.10 35.67
CA ALA A 126 -2.19 -12.80 36.05
C ALA A 126 -2.39 -11.30 36.37
N VAL A 127 -3.43 -10.69 35.82
CA VAL A 127 -3.87 -9.31 36.13
C VAL A 127 -5.27 -9.37 36.74
N LEU A 128 -5.43 -8.85 37.97
CA LEU A 128 -6.68 -8.95 38.74
C LEU A 128 -6.97 -7.62 39.47
N PRO A 129 -8.21 -7.38 39.95
CA PRO A 129 -8.49 -6.28 40.88
C PRO A 129 -7.59 -6.34 42.13
N ARG A 130 -7.14 -5.19 42.66
CA ARG A 130 -6.17 -5.10 43.79
C ARG A 130 -6.58 -5.93 45.01
N ALA A 131 -7.88 -6.02 45.28
CA ALA A 131 -8.43 -6.78 46.41
C ALA A 131 -8.23 -8.29 46.27
N GLU A 132 -8.11 -8.81 45.04
CA GLU A 132 -8.09 -10.24 44.71
C GLU A 132 -6.68 -10.79 44.49
N VAL A 133 -5.72 -9.93 44.10
CA VAL A 133 -4.30 -10.29 43.84
C VAL A 133 -3.66 -11.12 44.95
N LEU A 134 -3.69 -10.68 46.22
CA LEU A 134 -3.08 -11.42 47.32
C LEU A 134 -3.89 -12.67 47.73
N PRO A 135 -5.23 -12.63 47.84
CA PRO A 135 -6.05 -13.85 48.00
C PRO A 135 -5.78 -14.92 46.94
N ALA A 136 -5.68 -14.55 45.66
CA ALA A 136 -5.39 -15.47 44.56
C ALA A 136 -3.98 -16.07 44.68
N ALA A 137 -2.96 -15.25 44.93
CA ALA A 137 -1.58 -15.70 45.12
C ALA A 137 -1.43 -16.64 46.34
N LEU A 138 -2.11 -16.35 47.45
CA LEU A 138 -2.14 -17.20 48.64
C LEU A 138 -2.93 -18.50 48.40
N ALA A 139 -4.02 -18.47 47.63
CA ALA A 139 -4.77 -19.67 47.25
C ALA A 139 -3.92 -20.60 46.37
N LEU A 140 -3.22 -20.06 45.37
CA LEU A 140 -2.27 -20.82 44.54
C LEU A 140 -1.13 -21.42 45.38
N ALA A 141 -0.48 -20.60 46.23
CA ALA A 141 0.57 -21.08 47.13
C ALA A 141 0.08 -22.17 48.10
N SER A 142 -1.14 -22.05 48.62
CA SER A 142 -1.75 -23.02 49.54
C SER A 142 -2.10 -24.34 48.86
N ARG A 143 -2.35 -24.33 47.54
CA ARG A 143 -2.50 -25.55 46.72
C ARG A 143 -1.14 -26.17 46.46
N MET A 144 -0.17 -25.42 45.94
CA MET A 144 1.22 -25.88 45.74
C MET A 144 1.83 -26.51 47.02
N ALA A 145 1.57 -25.93 48.19
CA ALA A 145 2.06 -26.44 49.47
C ALA A 145 1.52 -27.82 49.88
N ARG A 146 0.49 -28.36 49.20
CA ARG A 146 -0.02 -29.74 49.42
C ARG A 146 0.87 -30.80 48.79
N HIS A 147 1.76 -30.43 47.86
CA HIS A 147 2.60 -31.36 47.13
C HIS A 147 3.95 -31.59 47.85
N PRO A 148 4.58 -32.77 47.70
CA PRO A 148 5.88 -33.04 48.30
C PRO A 148 6.94 -32.02 47.89
N ARG A 149 7.76 -31.57 48.85
CA ARG A 149 8.79 -30.53 48.65
C ARG A 149 9.69 -30.81 47.44
N HIS A 150 10.05 -32.07 47.16
CA HIS A 150 10.91 -32.42 46.03
C HIS A 150 10.27 -32.13 44.66
N ARG A 151 8.93 -32.26 44.52
CA ARG A 151 8.21 -31.89 43.29
C ARG A 151 8.21 -30.38 43.09
N LEU A 152 8.04 -29.61 44.17
CA LEU A 152 8.17 -28.14 44.12
C LEU A 152 9.59 -27.69 43.75
N VAL A 153 10.63 -28.37 44.25
CA VAL A 153 12.03 -28.13 43.85
C VAL A 153 12.22 -28.42 42.35
N GLY A 154 11.65 -29.52 41.85
CA GLY A 154 11.67 -29.85 40.41
C GLY A 154 10.98 -28.80 39.54
N LEU A 155 9.76 -28.40 39.90
CA LEU A 155 9.00 -27.35 39.19
C LEU A 155 9.74 -26.01 39.19
N LYS A 156 10.35 -25.63 40.32
CA LYS A 156 11.21 -24.45 40.45
C LYS A 156 12.41 -24.52 39.51
N ALA A 157 13.05 -25.69 39.37
CA ALA A 157 14.15 -25.88 38.43
C ALA A 157 13.67 -25.71 36.98
N LEU A 158 12.55 -26.33 36.60
CA LEU A 158 11.95 -26.23 35.26
C LEU A 158 11.67 -24.78 34.83
N TRP A 159 11.02 -23.98 35.69
CA TRP A 159 10.72 -22.57 35.40
C TRP A 159 11.94 -21.65 35.29
N ASN A 160 13.15 -22.11 35.65
CA ASN A 160 14.37 -21.31 35.61
C ASN A 160 15.46 -21.90 34.70
N VAL A 161 15.16 -22.96 33.93
CA VAL A 161 16.07 -23.53 32.92
C VAL A 161 16.49 -22.45 31.92
N GLY A 162 17.80 -22.37 31.64
CA GLY A 162 18.39 -21.37 30.75
C GLY A 162 18.41 -19.93 31.29
N LEU A 163 17.46 -19.51 32.13
CA LEU A 163 17.49 -18.20 32.78
C LEU A 163 18.58 -18.12 33.84
N ALA A 164 18.68 -19.12 34.73
CA ALA A 164 19.61 -19.13 35.86
C ALA A 164 21.08 -18.97 35.43
N GLU A 165 21.49 -19.64 34.35
CA GLU A 165 22.86 -19.61 33.81
C GLU A 165 23.22 -18.25 33.20
N ARG A 166 22.22 -17.48 32.75
CA ARG A 166 22.40 -16.20 32.05
C ARG A 166 22.37 -14.99 32.97
N VAL A 167 21.95 -15.13 34.23
CA VAL A 167 21.85 -14.00 35.17
C VAL A 167 23.23 -13.42 35.52
N ASP A 168 24.24 -14.26 35.69
CA ASP A 168 25.62 -13.83 35.99
C ASP A 168 26.25 -13.05 34.83
N GLU A 169 26.12 -13.56 33.62
CA GLU A 169 26.59 -12.86 32.42
C GLU A 169 25.83 -11.54 32.20
N THR A 170 24.51 -11.55 32.41
CA THR A 170 23.67 -10.33 32.28
C THR A 170 24.09 -9.26 33.28
N PHE A 171 24.28 -9.60 34.56
CA PHE A 171 24.71 -8.66 35.58
C PHE A 171 26.08 -8.04 35.23
N ALA A 172 27.02 -8.84 34.73
CA ALA A 172 28.33 -8.34 34.31
C ALA A 172 28.23 -7.37 33.11
N ARG A 173 27.37 -7.66 32.12
CA ARG A 173 27.15 -6.82 30.94
C ARG A 173 26.40 -5.52 31.27
N GLU A 174 25.40 -5.56 32.16
CA GLU A 174 24.71 -4.36 32.63
C GLU A 174 25.68 -3.43 33.40
N LEU A 175 26.52 -3.99 34.27
CA LEU A 175 27.52 -3.23 35.04
C LEU A 175 28.60 -2.59 34.15
N ASP A 176 29.15 -3.33 33.19
CA ASP A 176 30.10 -2.79 32.19
C ASP A 176 29.49 -1.64 31.36
N MET A 177 28.17 -1.68 31.13
CA MET A 177 27.47 -0.57 30.49
C MET A 177 27.29 0.63 31.45
N HIS A 178 26.96 0.40 32.74
CA HIS A 178 26.87 1.48 33.74
C HIS A 178 28.19 2.24 33.91
N ASP A 179 29.33 1.53 33.95
CA ASP A 179 30.66 2.14 34.04
C ASP A 179 30.95 3.05 32.83
N LYS A 180 30.34 2.78 31.66
CA LYS A 180 30.50 3.58 30.43
C LYS A 180 29.51 4.75 30.34
N THR A 181 28.26 4.55 30.75
CA THR A 181 27.15 5.49 30.52
C THR A 181 26.81 6.37 31.74
N PHE A 182 27.19 5.97 32.95
CA PHE A 182 26.69 6.58 34.18
C PHE A 182 27.80 7.07 35.12
N VAL A 183 28.83 6.25 35.37
CA VAL A 183 29.91 6.57 36.32
C VAL A 183 30.79 7.70 35.76
N GLY A 184 31.07 8.72 36.57
CA GLY A 184 31.97 9.83 36.20
C GLY A 184 31.45 10.77 35.10
N ARG A 185 30.15 10.74 34.79
CA ARG A 185 29.51 11.59 33.76
C ARG A 185 28.89 12.87 34.37
N ASP A 186 29.38 14.04 33.94
CA ASP A 186 28.98 15.37 34.45
C ASP A 186 27.57 15.80 34.02
N ASP A 187 27.14 15.35 32.86
CA ASP A 187 25.78 15.46 32.33
C ASP A 187 24.79 14.65 33.17
N THR A 188 25.10 13.38 33.44
CA THR A 188 24.30 12.49 34.30
C THR A 188 24.08 13.06 35.71
N SER A 189 25.14 13.58 36.35
CA SER A 189 25.04 14.23 37.67
C SER A 189 24.07 15.42 37.67
N ARG A 190 24.11 16.25 36.62
CA ARG A 190 23.20 17.39 36.46
C ARG A 190 21.74 16.96 36.22
N PHE A 191 21.49 15.91 35.46
CA PHE A 191 20.14 15.37 35.27
C PHE A 191 19.54 14.81 36.57
N ILE A 192 20.31 14.04 37.35
CA ILE A 192 19.88 13.54 38.66
C ILE A 192 19.50 14.71 39.58
N GLN A 193 20.35 15.72 39.67
CA GLN A 193 20.10 16.88 40.52
C GLN A 193 18.85 17.67 40.09
N ALA A 194 18.72 17.99 38.79
CA ALA A 194 17.58 18.73 38.26
C ALA A 194 16.24 18.02 38.50
N ARG A 195 16.20 16.68 38.36
CA ARG A 195 14.97 15.90 38.53
C ARG A 195 14.53 15.77 40.00
N PHE A 196 15.46 15.58 40.94
CA PHE A 196 15.13 15.62 42.37
C PHE A 196 14.73 17.03 42.84
N GLU A 197 15.29 18.09 42.26
CA GLU A 197 14.85 19.47 42.51
C GLU A 197 13.46 19.77 41.91
N ALA A 198 13.09 19.15 40.79
CA ALA A 198 11.75 19.24 40.23
C ALA A 198 10.72 18.51 41.11
N LEU A 199 11.04 17.29 41.56
CA LEU A 199 10.21 16.52 42.50
C LEU A 199 9.99 17.25 43.83
N ALA A 200 11.02 17.93 44.35
CA ALA A 200 10.90 18.76 45.56
C ALA A 200 10.05 20.03 45.37
N LYS A 201 9.77 20.44 44.12
CA LYS A 201 8.93 21.60 43.76
C LYS A 201 7.49 21.20 43.43
N THR A 202 7.17 19.90 43.33
CA THR A 202 5.82 19.41 43.07
C THR A 202 4.98 19.43 44.36
N PRO A 203 3.86 20.17 44.44
CA PRO A 203 3.03 20.19 45.64
C PRO A 203 2.34 18.84 45.87
N ALA A 204 2.34 18.33 47.10
CA ALA A 204 1.59 17.12 47.44
C ALA A 204 0.08 17.34 47.25
N PRO A 205 -0.66 16.40 46.64
CA PRO A 205 -2.08 16.56 46.33
C PRO A 205 -2.93 16.59 47.61
N LYS A 206 -3.83 17.58 47.71
CA LYS A 206 -4.86 17.65 48.76
C LYS A 206 -6.15 16.94 48.32
N PRO A 207 -6.94 16.34 49.24
CA PRO A 207 -8.22 15.73 48.91
C PRO A 207 -9.26 16.78 48.46
N ALA A 208 -10.10 16.42 47.51
CA ALA A 208 -11.08 17.33 46.90
C ALA A 208 -12.36 17.52 47.75
N ALA A 209 -12.89 18.74 47.75
CA ALA A 209 -14.23 19.10 48.22
C ALA A 209 -14.90 20.02 47.16
N SER A 210 -16.24 20.06 47.13
CA SER A 210 -17.01 20.44 45.93
C SER A 210 -17.73 21.81 45.97
N LYS A 211 -18.05 22.32 44.76
CA LYS A 211 -18.97 23.45 44.40
C LYS A 211 -18.49 24.90 44.67
N PRO A 212 -19.09 25.95 44.03
CA PRO A 212 -19.75 26.04 42.70
C PRO A 212 -19.32 27.30 41.86
N LEU A 213 -19.89 27.50 40.66
CA LEU A 213 -19.62 28.65 39.76
C LEU A 213 -20.21 30.01 40.25
N PRO A 214 -19.60 31.15 39.88
CA PRO A 214 -20.21 32.50 39.86
C PRO A 214 -20.61 32.98 38.45
N ALA A 215 -21.40 34.06 38.39
CA ALA A 215 -22.18 34.51 37.22
C ALA A 215 -21.59 35.70 36.41
N ALA A 216 -22.24 36.04 35.29
CA ALA A 216 -21.79 36.99 34.27
C ALA A 216 -22.17 38.48 34.50
N ALA A 217 -21.49 39.37 33.78
CA ALA A 217 -21.75 40.82 33.65
C ALA A 217 -21.25 41.33 32.27
N PRO A 218 -21.68 42.51 31.76
CA PRO A 218 -22.17 42.60 30.37
C PRO A 218 -21.29 43.33 29.33
N VAL A 219 -21.67 43.15 28.06
CA VAL A 219 -21.01 43.65 26.84
C VAL A 219 -21.44 45.09 26.48
N ALA A 220 -20.52 45.86 25.87
CA ALA A 220 -20.81 47.11 25.18
C ALA A 220 -20.52 47.00 23.67
N SER A 221 -21.43 47.48 22.83
CA SER A 221 -21.26 47.65 21.37
C SER A 221 -20.54 48.99 21.07
N PRO A 222 -19.93 49.24 19.88
CA PRO A 222 -20.75 49.56 18.69
C PRO A 222 -20.13 49.36 17.27
N THR A 223 -20.99 49.62 16.26
CA THR A 223 -20.71 50.17 14.90
C THR A 223 -20.47 49.20 13.72
N LYS A 224 -21.19 49.48 12.61
CA LYS A 224 -21.03 48.86 11.29
C LYS A 224 -20.00 49.64 10.45
N VAL A 225 -19.16 48.92 9.70
CA VAL A 225 -18.31 49.47 8.61
C VAL A 225 -18.47 48.60 7.36
N ALA A 226 -18.33 49.18 6.18
CA ALA A 226 -18.59 48.53 4.89
C ALA A 226 -17.60 47.38 4.59
N VAL A 227 -18.14 46.24 4.15
CA VAL A 227 -17.40 44.99 3.91
C VAL A 227 -16.89 44.97 2.47
N ARG A 228 -15.62 45.37 2.23
CA ARG A 228 -15.00 45.37 0.89
C ARG A 228 -13.49 45.03 0.81
N SER A 229 -12.75 44.95 1.92
CA SER A 229 -11.36 44.46 1.92
C SER A 229 -11.29 43.00 2.40
N PRO A 230 -10.23 42.22 2.07
CA PRO A 230 -10.02 40.89 2.63
C PRO A 230 -10.04 40.88 4.17
N ASP A 231 -9.53 41.93 4.82
CA ASP A 231 -9.60 42.09 6.28
C ASP A 231 -11.03 42.30 6.80
N ALA A 232 -11.90 42.98 6.03
CA ALA A 232 -13.30 43.17 6.36
C ALA A 232 -14.13 41.90 6.11
N VAL A 233 -13.78 41.11 5.08
CA VAL A 233 -14.32 39.76 4.87
C VAL A 233 -13.91 38.86 6.04
N ALA A 234 -12.63 38.82 6.38
CA ALA A 234 -12.09 38.05 7.52
C ALA A 234 -12.75 38.44 8.86
N ALA A 235 -12.93 39.73 9.13
CA ALA A 235 -13.61 40.21 10.33
C ALA A 235 -15.08 39.75 10.42
N LYS A 236 -15.79 39.68 9.28
CA LYS A 236 -17.17 39.20 9.24
C LYS A 236 -17.26 37.67 9.27
N LEU A 237 -16.30 36.95 8.68
CA LEU A 237 -16.15 35.51 8.85
C LEU A 237 -15.89 35.14 10.31
N ARG A 238 -14.98 35.84 11.01
CA ARG A 238 -14.77 35.71 12.47
C ARG A 238 -16.08 35.88 13.25
N GLN A 239 -16.86 36.91 12.93
CA GLN A 239 -18.15 37.14 13.59
C GLN A 239 -19.17 36.01 13.30
N GLY A 240 -19.23 35.52 12.07
CA GLY A 240 -20.09 34.38 11.72
C GLY A 240 -19.69 33.11 12.49
N LEU A 241 -18.39 32.84 12.56
CA LEU A 241 -17.82 31.64 13.19
C LEU A 241 -17.95 31.65 14.73
N ASP A 242 -17.73 32.80 15.39
CA ASP A 242 -17.97 32.96 16.85
C ASP A 242 -19.44 32.70 17.22
N ILE A 243 -20.38 33.09 16.36
CA ILE A 243 -21.81 32.83 16.56
C ILE A 243 -22.13 31.35 16.33
N GLU A 244 -21.64 30.75 15.25
CA GLU A 244 -21.93 29.35 14.89
C GLU A 244 -21.36 28.37 15.93
N LEU A 245 -20.11 28.59 16.36
CA LEU A 245 -19.41 27.73 17.32
C LEU A 245 -19.61 28.15 18.79
N HIS A 246 -20.45 29.16 19.03
CA HIS A 246 -20.78 29.69 20.36
C HIS A 246 -19.53 30.02 21.21
N LEU A 247 -18.49 30.59 20.60
CA LEU A 247 -17.17 30.77 21.21
C LEU A 247 -17.11 31.93 22.23
N GLN A 248 -18.22 32.66 22.43
CA GLN A 248 -18.40 33.71 23.44
C GLN A 248 -17.34 34.82 23.40
N GLY A 249 -16.88 35.19 22.20
CA GLY A 249 -15.91 36.27 22.01
C GLY A 249 -14.47 35.90 22.39
N ARG A 250 -14.13 34.60 22.38
CA ARG A 250 -12.71 34.17 22.41
C ARG A 250 -11.99 34.71 21.17
N SER A 251 -10.71 35.05 21.33
CA SER A 251 -9.87 35.48 20.20
C SER A 251 -9.67 34.33 19.24
N ILE A 252 -10.33 34.38 18.09
CA ILE A 252 -10.09 33.45 16.97
C ILE A 252 -8.81 33.91 16.24
N ASP A 253 -7.87 33.00 16.06
CA ASP A 253 -6.68 33.20 15.25
C ASP A 253 -7.05 32.98 13.77
N ASP A 254 -6.73 33.94 12.91
CA ASP A 254 -7.12 33.93 11.48
C ASP A 254 -6.41 32.83 10.67
N ASP A 255 -5.33 32.26 11.22
CA ASP A 255 -4.56 31.15 10.64
C ASP A 255 -4.88 29.78 11.30
N MET A 256 -5.79 29.74 12.29
CA MET A 256 -6.22 28.49 12.92
C MET A 256 -7.28 27.78 12.08
N GLU A 257 -7.16 26.44 12.00
CA GLU A 257 -8.06 25.61 11.20
C GLU A 257 -9.46 25.51 11.83
N PHE A 258 -10.50 25.55 11.00
CA PHE A 258 -11.88 25.52 11.49
C PHE A 258 -12.21 24.31 12.38
N ILE A 259 -11.63 23.14 12.10
CA ILE A 259 -11.83 21.93 12.93
C ILE A 259 -11.25 22.08 14.34
N GLN A 260 -10.14 22.82 14.49
CA GLN A 260 -9.50 23.08 15.79
C GLN A 260 -10.31 24.09 16.61
N LEU A 261 -11.11 24.92 15.94
CA LEU A 261 -12.09 25.81 16.55
C LEU A 261 -13.39 25.08 16.92
N GLY A 262 -13.61 23.86 16.41
CA GLY A 262 -14.77 23.01 16.68
C GLY A 262 -15.80 22.91 15.54
N LEU A 263 -15.46 23.34 14.32
CA LEU A 263 -16.36 23.24 13.16
C LEU A 263 -16.46 21.79 12.66
N ASP A 264 -17.68 21.27 12.62
CA ASP A 264 -18.04 19.97 12.08
C ASP A 264 -18.82 20.09 10.75
N SER A 265 -19.19 18.98 10.13
CA SER A 265 -19.88 18.98 8.83
C SER A 265 -21.29 19.56 8.86
N ILE A 266 -21.94 19.71 10.03
CA ILE A 266 -23.31 20.23 10.16
C ILE A 266 -23.26 21.76 10.35
N SER A 267 -22.41 22.21 11.27
CA SER A 267 -22.11 23.63 11.50
C SER A 267 -21.43 24.27 10.28
N GLY A 268 -20.57 23.54 9.57
CA GLY A 268 -19.95 24.02 8.32
C GLY A 268 -20.96 24.35 7.21
N VAL A 269 -21.96 23.48 6.97
CA VAL A 269 -23.02 23.75 5.97
C VAL A 269 -23.88 24.94 6.37
N THR A 270 -24.22 25.05 7.66
CA THR A 270 -25.01 26.15 8.21
C THR A 270 -24.26 27.49 8.10
N TRP A 271 -22.94 27.47 8.36
CA TRP A 271 -22.06 28.61 8.20
C TRP A 271 -21.88 29.03 6.73
N VAL A 272 -21.67 28.09 5.79
CA VAL A 272 -21.62 28.39 4.34
C VAL A 272 -22.89 29.05 3.85
N ARG A 273 -24.06 28.55 4.24
CA ARG A 273 -25.34 29.17 3.88
C ARG A 273 -25.38 30.63 4.33
N ARG A 274 -24.94 30.90 5.57
CA ARG A 274 -24.87 32.24 6.12
C ARG A 274 -23.83 33.12 5.40
N ILE A 275 -22.69 32.58 4.98
CA ILE A 275 -21.70 33.28 4.15
C ILE A 275 -22.32 33.69 2.81
N ASN A 276 -23.04 32.77 2.14
CA ASN A 276 -23.74 33.07 0.90
C ASN A 276 -24.77 34.20 1.07
N GLU A 277 -25.56 34.16 2.15
CA GLU A 277 -26.49 35.23 2.52
C GLU A 277 -25.77 36.56 2.86
N ASP A 278 -24.62 36.52 3.55
CA ASP A 278 -23.89 37.69 4.05
C ASP A 278 -23.02 38.42 3.00
N PHE A 279 -22.63 37.73 1.92
CA PHE A 279 -21.75 38.24 0.87
C PHE A 279 -22.37 38.20 -0.54
N GLY A 280 -23.55 37.59 -0.71
CA GLY A 280 -24.21 37.46 -2.02
C GLY A 280 -23.51 36.47 -2.96
N THR A 281 -22.80 35.49 -2.39
CA THR A 281 -22.07 34.45 -3.14
C THR A 281 -22.89 33.16 -3.25
N ALA A 282 -22.40 32.23 -4.08
CA ALA A 282 -22.87 30.85 -4.15
C ALA A 282 -21.66 29.91 -3.99
N ILE A 283 -20.98 30.00 -2.84
CA ILE A 283 -19.93 29.05 -2.48
C ILE A 283 -20.55 27.77 -1.93
N GLU A 284 -20.04 26.63 -2.37
CA GLU A 284 -20.46 25.31 -1.87
C GLU A 284 -19.80 24.98 -0.53
N ALA A 285 -20.39 24.05 0.22
CA ALA A 285 -19.89 23.65 1.54
C ALA A 285 -18.45 23.09 1.51
N THR A 286 -18.04 22.53 0.37
CA THR A 286 -16.67 22.07 0.09
C THR A 286 -15.62 23.17 0.16
N ALA A 287 -16.00 24.45 -0.02
CA ALA A 287 -15.09 25.59 0.05
C ALA A 287 -14.44 25.76 1.44
N ILE A 288 -15.15 25.41 2.52
CA ILE A 288 -14.58 25.42 3.89
C ILE A 288 -13.38 24.47 4.01
N TYR A 289 -13.43 23.32 3.35
CA TYR A 289 -12.37 22.30 3.39
C TYR A 289 -11.21 22.66 2.44
N SER A 290 -11.51 23.31 1.31
CA SER A 290 -10.52 23.80 0.35
C SER A 290 -9.75 25.03 0.86
N TYR A 291 -10.35 25.81 1.75
CA TYR A 291 -9.78 27.02 2.34
C TYR A 291 -9.92 27.01 3.88
N PRO A 292 -9.24 26.09 4.59
CA PRO A 292 -9.54 25.71 5.98
C PRO A 292 -9.24 26.75 7.07
N THR A 293 -8.87 27.98 6.72
CA THR A 293 -8.60 29.09 7.66
C THR A 293 -9.36 30.35 7.26
N ILE A 294 -9.59 31.26 8.21
CA ILE A 294 -10.28 32.54 7.94
C ILE A 294 -9.50 33.35 6.89
N ARG A 295 -8.17 33.37 6.96
CA ARG A 295 -7.32 34.08 5.99
C ARG A 295 -7.52 33.55 4.56
N GLN A 296 -7.53 32.22 4.38
CA GLN A 296 -7.69 31.61 3.06
C GLN A 296 -9.11 31.79 2.52
N LEU A 297 -10.12 31.54 3.35
CA LEU A 297 -11.53 31.67 2.95
C LEU A 297 -11.90 33.14 2.65
N ALA A 298 -11.35 34.10 3.41
CA ALA A 298 -11.53 35.52 3.13
C ALA A 298 -10.92 35.95 1.79
N ALA A 299 -9.73 35.45 1.45
CA ALA A 299 -9.10 35.70 0.15
C ALA A 299 -9.91 35.10 -1.01
N TYR A 300 -10.42 33.87 -0.85
CA TYR A 300 -11.29 33.23 -1.83
C TYR A 300 -12.59 34.02 -2.05
N ILE A 301 -13.33 34.34 -0.99
CA ILE A 301 -14.59 35.11 -1.08
C ILE A 301 -14.34 36.50 -1.67
N ALA A 302 -13.24 37.17 -1.29
CA ALA A 302 -12.88 38.47 -1.87
C ALA A 302 -12.61 38.38 -3.39
N SER A 303 -12.14 37.25 -3.91
CA SER A 303 -11.94 37.03 -5.35
C SER A 303 -13.24 36.80 -6.14
N LEU A 304 -14.32 36.40 -5.46
CA LEU A 304 -15.64 36.15 -6.06
C LEU A 304 -16.55 37.40 -6.11
N LEU A 305 -16.21 38.46 -5.37
CA LEU A 305 -16.99 39.68 -5.33
C LEU A 305 -16.71 40.54 -6.58
N PRO A 306 -17.74 41.01 -7.31
CA PRO A 306 -17.54 41.80 -8.54
C PRO A 306 -16.89 43.15 -8.23
N SER A 307 -15.78 43.45 -8.93
CA SER A 307 -15.19 44.79 -8.94
C SER A 307 -16.00 45.71 -9.85
N GLU A 308 -16.67 46.71 -9.27
CA GLU A 308 -17.18 47.83 -10.07
C GLU A 308 -16.02 48.69 -10.57
N SER A 309 -15.95 48.85 -11.89
CA SER A 309 -15.02 49.74 -12.57
C SER A 309 -15.32 51.21 -12.24
N VAL A 310 -14.37 51.90 -11.62
CA VAL A 310 -14.39 53.37 -11.51
C VAL A 310 -13.58 53.96 -12.67
N MET A 311 -14.23 54.75 -13.51
CA MET A 311 -13.61 55.60 -14.52
C MET A 311 -13.36 57.02 -13.97
N GLU A 312 -12.48 57.76 -14.66
CA GLU A 312 -12.11 59.17 -14.45
C GLU A 312 -11.20 59.44 -13.21
N GLU A 313 -10.20 60.34 -13.25
CA GLU A 313 -9.81 61.32 -14.29
C GLU A 313 -8.28 61.61 -14.28
N THR A 314 -7.74 62.16 -15.38
CA THR A 314 -6.35 62.66 -15.53
C THR A 314 -6.15 64.03 -14.84
N ALA A 315 -4.99 64.61 -14.48
CA ALA A 315 -3.61 64.60 -14.99
C ALA A 315 -2.64 65.24 -13.92
N PRO A 316 -1.47 65.85 -14.25
CA PRO A 316 -0.19 65.27 -14.68
C PRO A 316 1.00 65.59 -13.72
N SER A 317 2.16 64.93 -13.88
CA SER A 317 3.47 65.48 -13.45
C SER A 317 4.64 64.85 -14.22
N GLU A 318 5.77 65.57 -14.29
CA GLU A 318 6.84 65.40 -15.28
C GLU A 318 8.00 64.46 -14.84
N ALA A 319 8.82 64.06 -15.82
CA ALA A 319 10.05 63.28 -15.65
C ALA A 319 11.23 64.14 -15.14
N PRO A 320 12.36 63.50 -14.77
CA PRO A 320 13.53 63.62 -15.66
C PRO A 320 14.36 62.32 -15.82
N ALA A 321 15.43 62.40 -16.65
CA ALA A 321 15.99 61.27 -17.41
C ALA A 321 17.40 60.76 -16.99
N ALA A 322 17.76 59.60 -17.56
CA ALA A 322 19.09 59.20 -18.09
C ALA A 322 20.24 58.67 -17.16
N THR A 323 20.55 57.35 -17.30
CA THR A 323 21.85 56.64 -17.60
C THR A 323 23.22 57.08 -17.00
N PRO A 324 24.28 56.22 -16.94
CA PRO A 324 24.50 54.89 -17.57
C PRO A 324 25.12 53.76 -16.67
N ALA A 325 25.40 52.60 -17.28
CA ALA A 325 25.99 51.38 -16.69
C ALA A 325 27.53 51.44 -16.50
N PRO A 326 28.11 50.48 -15.75
CA PRO A 326 28.82 49.31 -16.33
C PRO A 326 28.47 47.97 -15.60
N LEU A 327 28.81 46.74 -16.03
CA LEU A 327 29.46 46.16 -17.23
C LEU A 327 29.04 44.66 -17.41
N ARG A 328 29.82 43.86 -18.17
CA ARG A 328 29.80 42.37 -18.22
C ARG A 328 31.24 41.83 -18.25
N PRO A 329 31.46 40.50 -18.11
CA PRO A 329 31.98 39.78 -19.29
C PRO A 329 31.14 38.56 -19.70
N THR A 330 31.23 38.22 -20.98
CA THR A 330 30.52 37.12 -21.65
C THR A 330 31.48 36.04 -22.12
N LEU A 331 31.00 34.80 -22.22
CA LEU A 331 31.52 33.83 -23.18
C LEU A 331 30.38 33.35 -24.09
N ARG A 332 30.41 33.81 -25.34
CA ARG A 332 29.59 33.27 -26.44
C ARG A 332 30.48 32.37 -27.31
N ARG A 333 30.13 31.10 -27.47
CA ARG A 333 30.61 30.29 -28.60
C ARG A 333 29.56 30.32 -29.71
N ARG A 334 29.97 30.75 -30.90
CA ARG A 334 29.12 30.93 -32.09
C ARG A 334 29.25 29.71 -32.99
N VAL A 335 28.15 29.06 -33.34
CA VAL A 335 28.09 28.10 -34.45
C VAL A 335 26.96 28.53 -35.39
N THR A 336 27.21 28.38 -36.69
CA THR A 336 26.47 29.00 -37.78
C THR A 336 25.17 28.30 -38.12
N SER A 337 24.16 29.08 -38.49
CA SER A 337 22.89 28.59 -39.04
C SER A 337 23.07 27.89 -40.38
N ARG A 338 22.40 26.74 -40.55
CA ARG A 338 22.00 26.23 -41.86
C ARG A 338 20.53 25.84 -41.76
N GLN A 339 19.66 26.58 -42.45
CA GLN A 339 18.22 26.39 -42.38
C GLN A 339 17.82 25.06 -42.99
N ARG A 340 17.00 24.30 -42.25
CA ARG A 340 16.02 23.36 -42.79
C ARG A 340 14.83 23.40 -41.85
N GLN A 341 13.65 23.75 -42.35
CA GLN A 341 12.46 23.94 -41.52
C GLN A 341 11.96 22.60 -40.96
N ALA A 342 12.02 22.48 -39.64
CA ALA A 342 11.18 21.63 -38.80
C ALA A 342 11.17 22.26 -37.39
N SER A 343 10.02 22.33 -36.74
CA SER A 343 9.84 23.06 -35.48
C SER A 343 10.50 22.32 -34.30
N PRO A 344 11.45 22.91 -33.55
CA PRO A 344 12.21 22.18 -32.51
C PRO A 344 11.46 21.84 -31.21
N ALA A 345 10.13 21.99 -31.15
CA ALA A 345 9.34 21.97 -29.91
C ALA A 345 8.24 20.89 -29.85
N GLN A 346 8.12 20.03 -30.86
CA GLN A 346 7.07 19.00 -30.94
C GLN A 346 7.52 17.59 -30.50
N ALA A 347 8.73 17.46 -29.94
CA ALA A 347 9.31 16.19 -29.50
C ALA A 347 9.69 16.22 -28.00
N MET A 348 8.70 16.44 -27.14
CA MET A 348 8.77 15.93 -25.77
C MET A 348 8.37 14.45 -25.86
N ASP A 349 9.32 13.54 -25.63
CA ASP A 349 9.16 12.14 -26.05
C ASP A 349 7.90 11.48 -25.43
N ARG A 350 6.97 11.12 -26.33
CA ARG A 350 5.79 10.32 -26.08
C ARG A 350 6.22 8.90 -25.73
N ILE A 351 5.53 8.27 -24.78
CA ILE A 351 5.85 6.91 -24.31
C ILE A 351 4.78 5.95 -24.83
N ALA A 352 5.20 4.92 -25.57
CA ALA A 352 4.34 3.84 -26.02
C ALA A 352 4.18 2.77 -24.92
N ILE A 353 2.94 2.33 -24.70
CA ILE A 353 2.63 1.12 -23.95
C ILE A 353 2.57 -0.02 -24.96
N ILE A 354 3.44 -1.02 -24.83
CA ILE A 354 3.66 -2.05 -25.85
C ILE A 354 3.24 -3.47 -25.45
N GLY A 355 3.01 -3.70 -24.16
CA GLY A 355 2.45 -4.94 -23.63
C GLY A 355 1.86 -4.71 -22.24
N MET A 356 0.92 -5.56 -21.85
CA MET A 356 0.28 -5.49 -20.53
C MET A 356 -0.19 -6.86 -20.06
N SER A 357 -0.24 -7.05 -18.74
CA SER A 357 -0.91 -8.19 -18.10
C SER A 357 -1.49 -7.76 -16.75
N GLY A 358 -2.50 -8.47 -16.26
CA GLY A 358 -3.09 -8.20 -14.97
C GLY A 358 -4.20 -9.19 -14.60
N ARG A 359 -4.40 -9.34 -13.28
CA ARG A 359 -5.41 -10.19 -12.65
C ARG A 359 -6.15 -9.39 -11.59
N TYR A 360 -7.46 -9.55 -11.54
CA TYR A 360 -8.37 -8.75 -10.72
C TYR A 360 -9.49 -9.62 -10.13
N ALA A 361 -10.26 -9.08 -9.19
CA ALA A 361 -11.46 -9.72 -8.67
C ALA A 361 -12.36 -10.23 -9.82
N GLY A 362 -12.67 -11.53 -9.83
CA GLY A 362 -13.49 -12.18 -10.86
C GLY A 362 -12.86 -12.35 -12.26
N ALA A 363 -11.59 -11.98 -12.44
CA ALA A 363 -10.91 -12.02 -13.74
C ALA A 363 -9.45 -12.49 -13.64
N ASP A 364 -9.18 -13.69 -14.15
CA ASP A 364 -7.85 -14.32 -14.20
C ASP A 364 -6.96 -13.81 -15.35
N ASP A 365 -7.49 -12.98 -16.26
CA ASP A 365 -6.73 -12.30 -17.30
C ASP A 365 -7.45 -11.01 -17.79
N LEU A 366 -6.82 -10.27 -18.70
CA LEU A 366 -7.34 -9.00 -19.22
C LEU A 366 -8.48 -9.11 -20.23
N ASP A 367 -8.63 -10.23 -20.94
CA ASP A 367 -9.77 -10.45 -21.82
C ASP A 367 -11.01 -10.79 -20.97
N ALA A 368 -10.87 -11.61 -19.92
CA ALA A 368 -11.91 -11.87 -18.91
C ALA A 368 -12.30 -10.59 -18.13
N PHE A 369 -11.30 -9.77 -17.75
CA PHE A 369 -11.52 -8.48 -17.11
C PHE A 369 -12.31 -7.53 -18.01
N TRP A 370 -11.97 -7.46 -19.30
CA TRP A 370 -12.73 -6.66 -20.28
C TRP A 370 -14.19 -7.09 -20.35
N GLN A 371 -14.46 -8.40 -20.52
CA GLN A 371 -15.84 -8.90 -20.54
C GLN A 371 -16.59 -8.54 -19.25
N GLN A 372 -15.94 -8.65 -18.09
CA GLN A 372 -16.53 -8.29 -16.81
C GLN A 372 -16.94 -6.82 -16.74
N ILE A 373 -16.04 -5.89 -17.07
CA ILE A 373 -16.33 -4.46 -16.93
C ILE A 373 -17.27 -3.95 -18.03
N VAL A 374 -17.19 -4.47 -19.26
CA VAL A 374 -18.04 -4.01 -20.38
C VAL A 374 -19.49 -4.49 -20.23
N GLU A 375 -19.72 -5.67 -19.67
CA GLU A 375 -21.05 -6.15 -19.29
C GLU A 375 -21.62 -5.46 -18.04
N GLY A 376 -20.82 -4.61 -17.37
CA GLY A 376 -21.22 -3.97 -16.12
C GLY A 376 -21.38 -4.95 -14.96
N ARG A 377 -20.62 -6.07 -14.97
CA ARG A 377 -20.54 -6.97 -13.82
C ARG A 377 -19.72 -6.33 -12.71
N ASP A 378 -20.08 -6.66 -11.49
CA ASP A 378 -19.37 -6.29 -10.28
C ASP A 378 -18.90 -7.57 -9.58
N ALA A 379 -17.66 -7.54 -9.09
CA ALA A 379 -16.92 -8.68 -8.58
C ALA A 379 -16.66 -8.61 -7.06
N ILE A 380 -17.32 -7.70 -6.34
CA ILE A 380 -17.28 -7.68 -4.88
C ILE A 380 -18.07 -8.88 -4.37
N ARG A 381 -17.45 -9.63 -3.46
CA ARG A 381 -18.08 -10.72 -2.72
C ARG A 381 -17.86 -10.54 -1.23
N GLU A 382 -18.53 -11.36 -0.44
CA GLU A 382 -18.17 -11.51 0.97
C GLU A 382 -16.72 -12.02 1.09
N ILE A 383 -16.00 -11.55 2.12
CA ILE A 383 -14.62 -11.95 2.40
C ILE A 383 -14.56 -13.49 2.51
N PRO A 384 -13.76 -14.18 1.66
CA PRO A 384 -13.68 -15.63 1.70
C PRO A 384 -13.12 -16.14 3.03
N SER A 385 -13.67 -17.24 3.55
CA SER A 385 -13.14 -17.91 4.75
C SER A 385 -11.69 -18.42 4.61
N SER A 386 -11.20 -18.55 3.37
CA SER A 386 -9.78 -18.81 3.05
C SER A 386 -8.85 -17.61 3.28
N ARG A 387 -9.40 -16.41 3.53
CA ARG A 387 -8.68 -15.22 4.03
C ARG A 387 -8.74 -15.18 5.55
N TRP A 388 -9.94 -15.02 6.11
CA TRP A 388 -10.23 -15.11 7.54
C TRP A 388 -11.71 -15.39 7.78
N ALA A 389 -12.06 -15.89 8.96
CA ALA A 389 -13.45 -16.06 9.37
C ALA A 389 -14.08 -14.68 9.65
N ILE A 390 -14.91 -14.18 8.73
CA ILE A 390 -15.44 -12.82 8.80
C ILE A 390 -16.35 -12.59 10.03
N ASP A 391 -17.09 -13.62 10.46
CA ASP A 391 -18.00 -13.54 11.62
C ASP A 391 -17.27 -13.23 12.95
N ASP A 392 -15.98 -13.56 13.07
CA ASP A 392 -15.18 -13.25 14.28
C ASP A 392 -14.86 -11.75 14.40
N PHE A 393 -14.89 -11.02 13.28
CA PHE A 393 -14.46 -9.62 13.18
C PHE A 393 -15.57 -8.67 12.76
N TYR A 394 -16.65 -9.11 12.13
CA TYR A 394 -17.71 -8.22 11.64
C TYR A 394 -18.68 -7.78 12.76
N ASP A 395 -19.02 -6.50 12.79
CA ASP A 395 -20.16 -5.98 13.57
C ASP A 395 -20.82 -4.84 12.78
N PRO A 396 -22.16 -4.86 12.57
CA PRO A 396 -22.86 -3.78 11.88
C PRO A 396 -22.88 -2.44 12.64
N ASN A 397 -22.50 -2.40 13.93
CA ASN A 397 -22.35 -1.17 14.69
C ASN A 397 -20.98 -0.50 14.43
N PRO A 398 -20.93 0.71 13.82
CA PRO A 398 -19.67 1.41 13.57
C PRO A 398 -18.88 1.80 14.83
N GLU A 399 -19.52 1.83 16.00
CA GLU A 399 -18.87 2.12 17.29
C GLU A 399 -18.27 0.88 17.98
N ALA A 400 -18.46 -0.33 17.41
CA ALA A 400 -17.93 -1.55 17.98
C ALA A 400 -16.39 -1.58 17.90
N ARG A 401 -15.73 -1.67 19.06
CA ARG A 401 -14.26 -1.79 19.13
C ARG A 401 -13.80 -3.13 18.60
N ASP A 402 -12.65 -3.13 17.92
CA ASP A 402 -12.00 -4.32 17.38
C ASP A 402 -12.94 -5.15 16.48
N ARG A 403 -13.79 -4.44 15.75
CA ARG A 403 -14.72 -4.97 14.74
C ARG A 403 -14.64 -4.16 13.44
N MET A 404 -14.97 -4.81 12.33
CA MET A 404 -15.07 -4.21 11.01
C MET A 404 -16.54 -4.00 10.62
N MET A 405 -16.86 -2.79 10.15
CA MET A 405 -18.21 -2.41 9.71
C MET A 405 -18.59 -2.94 8.32
N SER A 406 -17.65 -3.59 7.63
CA SER A 406 -17.80 -4.08 6.27
C SER A 406 -17.24 -5.49 6.15
N ARG A 407 -17.98 -6.36 5.46
CA ARG A 407 -17.72 -7.80 5.26
C ARG A 407 -17.37 -8.16 3.80
N TRP A 408 -17.11 -7.13 2.99
CA TRP A 408 -17.05 -7.20 1.53
C TRP A 408 -15.64 -6.95 1.03
N LEU A 409 -15.22 -7.68 -0.01
CA LEU A 409 -13.91 -7.56 -0.64
C LEU A 409 -14.01 -7.95 -2.13
N GLY A 410 -13.37 -7.19 -3.01
CA GLY A 410 -13.05 -7.61 -4.38
C GLY A 410 -11.94 -8.66 -4.36
N ALA A 411 -12.21 -9.86 -3.83
CA ALA A 411 -11.17 -10.84 -3.56
C ALA A 411 -10.76 -11.62 -4.82
N MET A 412 -9.44 -11.79 -5.04
CA MET A 412 -8.89 -12.66 -6.07
C MET A 412 -8.80 -14.11 -5.58
N ASP A 413 -9.07 -15.05 -6.48
CA ASP A 413 -8.86 -16.48 -6.28
C ASP A 413 -7.40 -16.90 -6.59
N ASP A 414 -6.98 -18.05 -6.05
CA ASP A 414 -5.70 -18.69 -6.32
C ASP A 414 -4.45 -17.79 -6.13
N VAL A 415 -4.49 -16.87 -5.15
CA VAL A 415 -3.35 -15.99 -4.79
C VAL A 415 -2.22 -16.74 -4.10
N ASP A 416 -2.50 -17.93 -3.57
CA ASP A 416 -1.55 -18.88 -3.00
C ASP A 416 -0.83 -19.71 -4.06
N CYS A 417 -1.30 -19.69 -5.32
CA CYS A 417 -0.73 -20.47 -6.40
C CYS A 417 0.49 -19.81 -7.06
N PHE A 418 1.53 -20.59 -7.37
CA PHE A 418 2.75 -20.11 -8.03
C PHE A 418 3.51 -21.22 -8.78
N ASP A 419 4.39 -20.86 -9.71
CA ASP A 419 5.22 -21.80 -10.49
C ASP A 419 6.70 -21.67 -10.09
N THR A 420 7.07 -22.32 -9.00
CA THR A 420 8.43 -22.28 -8.42
C THR A 420 9.49 -22.76 -9.40
N LEU A 421 9.16 -23.85 -10.09
CA LEU A 421 10.00 -24.56 -11.04
C LEU A 421 10.30 -23.75 -12.31
N PHE A 422 9.37 -22.91 -12.76
CA PHE A 422 9.61 -21.93 -13.82
C PHE A 422 10.55 -20.82 -13.35
N PHE A 423 10.26 -20.20 -12.21
CA PHE A 423 11.03 -19.05 -11.73
C PHE A 423 12.39 -19.41 -11.09
N ARG A 424 12.67 -20.71 -10.92
CA ARG A 424 13.89 -21.27 -10.28
C ARG A 424 14.01 -20.90 -8.81
N ILE A 425 12.87 -20.91 -8.13
CA ILE A 425 12.69 -20.65 -6.71
C ILE A 425 12.41 -22.00 -6.04
N SER A 426 12.84 -22.23 -4.80
CA SER A 426 12.50 -23.48 -4.08
C SER A 426 11.08 -23.40 -3.50
N PRO A 427 10.38 -24.54 -3.35
CA PRO A 427 9.15 -24.63 -2.55
C PRO A 427 9.22 -23.89 -1.21
N ASP A 428 10.25 -24.18 -0.42
CA ASP A 428 10.47 -23.58 0.91
C ASP A 428 10.65 -22.05 0.89
N GLU A 429 11.20 -21.49 -0.19
CA GLU A 429 11.28 -20.03 -0.37
C GLU A 429 9.89 -19.48 -0.74
N ALA A 430 9.17 -20.15 -1.65
CA ALA A 430 7.87 -19.70 -2.14
C ALA A 430 6.76 -19.73 -1.07
N GLU A 431 6.81 -20.67 -0.11
CA GLU A 431 5.91 -20.65 1.06
C GLU A 431 6.11 -19.42 1.95
N GLN A 432 7.34 -18.90 2.02
CA GLN A 432 7.68 -17.73 2.84
C GLN A 432 7.57 -16.41 2.08
N MET A 433 7.63 -16.45 0.74
CA MET A 433 7.45 -15.27 -0.12
C MET A 433 6.02 -14.73 -0.06
N ASP A 434 5.90 -13.41 0.08
CA ASP A 434 4.64 -12.69 -0.09
C ASP A 434 3.97 -13.11 -1.43
N PRO A 435 2.71 -13.59 -1.40
CA PRO A 435 1.86 -13.75 -2.58
C PRO A 435 1.92 -12.57 -3.57
N GLN A 436 2.02 -11.33 -3.08
CA GLN A 436 2.18 -10.14 -3.91
C GLN A 436 3.43 -10.19 -4.79
N HIS A 437 4.54 -10.70 -4.26
CA HIS A 437 5.79 -10.88 -5.02
C HIS A 437 5.63 -11.98 -6.08
N ARG A 438 4.92 -13.06 -5.75
CA ARG A 438 4.67 -14.22 -6.62
C ARG A 438 3.79 -13.84 -7.81
N LEU A 439 2.66 -13.20 -7.54
CA LEU A 439 1.73 -12.70 -8.56
C LEU A 439 2.38 -11.63 -9.43
N PHE A 440 3.05 -10.63 -8.86
CA PHE A 440 3.70 -9.61 -9.69
C PHE A 440 4.82 -10.19 -10.57
N LEU A 441 5.56 -11.20 -10.10
CA LEU A 441 6.58 -11.88 -10.90
C LEU A 441 5.98 -12.63 -12.11
N GLN A 442 4.81 -13.26 -11.94
CA GLN A 442 4.03 -13.87 -13.03
C GLN A 442 3.53 -12.82 -14.02
N GLU A 443 2.82 -11.80 -13.55
CA GLU A 443 2.23 -10.75 -14.41
C GLU A 443 3.30 -9.89 -15.11
N ALA A 444 4.45 -9.67 -14.47
CA ALA A 444 5.58 -9.00 -15.07
C ALA A 444 6.16 -9.80 -16.25
N TYR A 445 6.33 -11.11 -16.09
CA TYR A 445 6.75 -12.00 -17.18
C TYR A 445 5.71 -12.01 -18.31
N HIS A 446 4.43 -12.16 -17.96
CA HIS A 446 3.31 -12.12 -18.91
C HIS A 446 3.25 -10.80 -19.70
N ALA A 447 3.48 -9.65 -19.07
CA ALA A 447 3.48 -8.36 -19.77
C ALA A 447 4.63 -8.25 -20.79
N PHE A 448 5.81 -8.82 -20.50
CA PHE A 448 6.91 -8.94 -21.48
C PHE A 448 6.57 -9.92 -22.61
N GLU A 449 5.91 -11.04 -22.30
CA GLU A 449 5.45 -11.99 -23.31
C GLU A 449 4.36 -11.37 -24.23
N ASP A 450 3.41 -10.63 -23.67
CA ASP A 450 2.41 -9.87 -24.43
C ASP A 450 3.05 -8.77 -25.32
N ALA A 451 4.10 -8.11 -24.84
CA ALA A 451 4.93 -7.20 -25.63
C ALA A 451 5.74 -7.91 -26.75
N GLY A 452 5.87 -9.24 -26.69
CA GLY A 452 6.66 -10.03 -27.64
C GLY A 452 8.16 -10.02 -27.37
N TYR A 453 8.60 -9.76 -26.15
CA TYR A 453 10.01 -9.77 -25.77
C TYR A 453 10.38 -11.10 -25.10
N THR A 454 11.46 -11.71 -25.59
CA THR A 454 11.99 -12.97 -25.06
C THR A 454 13.00 -12.71 -23.94
N SER A 455 13.17 -13.67 -23.04
CA SER A 455 14.17 -13.63 -21.96
C SER A 455 15.58 -13.39 -22.53
N ARG A 456 15.88 -13.97 -23.70
CA ARG A 456 17.13 -13.74 -24.44
C ARG A 456 17.28 -12.30 -24.96
N ALA A 457 16.20 -11.68 -25.44
CA ALA A 457 16.22 -10.30 -25.93
C ALA A 457 16.31 -9.26 -24.79
N LEU A 458 15.74 -9.59 -23.63
CA LEU A 458 15.74 -8.72 -22.44
C LEU A 458 17.02 -8.82 -21.60
N SER A 459 17.76 -9.93 -21.71
CA SER A 459 18.95 -10.16 -20.90
C SER A 459 20.02 -9.08 -21.11
N ARG A 460 20.48 -8.49 -20.00
CA ARG A 460 21.39 -7.33 -19.91
C ARG A 460 20.87 -6.03 -20.53
N SER A 461 19.58 -5.96 -20.91
CA SER A 461 18.97 -4.73 -21.39
C SER A 461 18.88 -3.68 -20.27
N ARG A 462 18.86 -2.40 -20.66
CA ARG A 462 18.59 -1.27 -19.76
C ARG A 462 17.08 -1.13 -19.53
N CYS A 463 16.44 -2.21 -19.09
CA CYS A 463 15.04 -2.23 -18.72
C CYS A 463 14.88 -1.92 -17.22
N GLY A 464 14.21 -0.82 -16.88
CA GLY A 464 13.85 -0.50 -15.49
C GLY A 464 12.61 -1.27 -15.02
N VAL A 465 12.43 -1.37 -13.70
CA VAL A 465 11.26 -1.98 -13.05
C VAL A 465 10.77 -1.03 -11.96
N TYR A 466 9.50 -0.65 -12.02
CA TYR A 466 8.85 0.30 -11.12
C TYR A 466 7.54 -0.33 -10.60
N LEU A 467 7.53 -0.71 -9.32
CA LEU A 467 6.45 -1.49 -8.71
C LEU A 467 5.76 -0.71 -7.60
N GLY A 468 4.48 -0.42 -7.76
CA GLY A 468 3.63 0.08 -6.69
C GLY A 468 3.24 -1.03 -5.70
N ILE A 469 3.68 -0.92 -4.44
CA ILE A 469 3.35 -1.87 -3.36
C ILE A 469 3.41 -1.14 -2.01
N SER A 470 2.40 -1.34 -1.15
CA SER A 470 2.27 -0.62 0.12
C SER A 470 1.82 -1.47 1.32
N THR A 471 1.26 -2.67 1.11
CA THR A 471 0.82 -3.58 2.18
C THR A 471 1.75 -4.79 2.34
N ASN A 472 1.81 -5.36 3.54
CA ASN A 472 2.66 -6.52 3.86
C ASN A 472 1.95 -7.47 4.86
N ASP A 473 0.70 -7.80 4.57
CA ASP A 473 -0.12 -8.68 5.41
C ASP A 473 0.54 -10.06 5.59
N TYR A 474 1.30 -10.54 4.61
CA TYR A 474 1.94 -11.84 4.67
C TYR A 474 3.01 -11.93 5.77
N ALA A 475 3.71 -10.84 6.07
CA ALA A 475 4.61 -10.78 7.23
C ALA A 475 3.87 -10.95 8.57
N LEU A 476 2.63 -10.46 8.69
CA LEU A 476 1.79 -10.68 9.88
C LEU A 476 1.37 -12.15 9.98
N LEU A 477 0.98 -12.77 8.87
CA LEU A 477 0.63 -14.20 8.82
C LEU A 477 1.83 -15.10 9.19
N LEU A 478 3.02 -14.79 8.66
CA LEU A 478 4.26 -15.50 9.01
C LEU A 478 4.57 -15.41 10.52
N ALA A 479 4.45 -14.22 11.11
CA ALA A 479 4.62 -14.04 12.55
C ALA A 479 3.60 -14.84 13.37
N ARG A 480 2.31 -14.83 12.97
CA ARG A 480 1.23 -15.63 13.58
C ARG A 480 1.48 -17.14 13.51
N SER A 481 2.11 -17.62 12.44
CA SER A 481 2.49 -19.03 12.28
C SER A 481 3.81 -19.41 12.97
N GLY A 482 4.36 -18.56 13.84
CA GLY A 482 5.57 -18.84 14.60
C GLY A 482 6.89 -18.64 13.83
N VAL A 483 6.86 -18.04 12.63
CA VAL A 483 8.07 -17.73 11.87
C VAL A 483 8.75 -16.49 12.47
N VAL A 484 9.61 -16.71 13.45
CA VAL A 484 10.31 -15.65 14.22
C VAL A 484 11.19 -14.75 13.34
N SER A 485 11.74 -15.27 12.23
CA SER A 485 12.50 -14.49 11.26
C SER A 485 12.41 -15.13 9.88
N ALA A 486 11.53 -14.59 9.03
CA ALA A 486 11.53 -14.90 7.61
C ALA A 486 12.77 -14.28 6.93
N PRO A 487 13.31 -14.89 5.85
CA PRO A 487 14.39 -14.29 5.07
C PRO A 487 14.04 -12.88 4.59
N VAL A 488 15.02 -11.96 4.61
CA VAL A 488 14.84 -10.57 4.11
C VAL A 488 14.39 -10.55 2.63
N THR A 489 14.77 -11.57 1.86
CA THR A 489 14.34 -11.79 0.47
C THR A 489 12.85 -12.12 0.32
N ALA A 490 12.18 -12.58 1.37
CA ALA A 490 10.82 -13.10 1.27
C ALA A 490 9.76 -11.99 1.16
N ASN A 491 9.85 -10.95 2.00
CA ASN A 491 8.79 -9.94 2.21
C ASN A 491 9.27 -8.47 2.12
N SER A 492 10.46 -8.21 1.57
CA SER A 492 10.93 -6.83 1.32
C SER A 492 10.44 -6.29 -0.03
N TYR A 493 9.84 -5.10 -0.03
CA TYR A 493 9.35 -4.44 -1.25
C TYR A 493 10.45 -4.19 -2.30
N SER A 494 11.70 -3.92 -1.87
CA SER A 494 12.82 -3.78 -2.82
C SER A 494 13.11 -5.07 -3.57
N ILE A 495 12.91 -6.23 -2.92
CA ILE A 495 13.05 -7.55 -3.51
C ILE A 495 11.85 -7.87 -4.41
N ALA A 496 10.64 -7.41 -4.08
CA ALA A 496 9.47 -7.49 -4.95
C ALA A 496 9.76 -6.93 -6.35
N ALA A 497 10.31 -5.72 -6.42
CA ALA A 497 10.72 -5.09 -7.68
C ALA A 497 11.93 -5.79 -8.32
N ALA A 498 12.91 -6.23 -7.52
CA ALA A 498 14.13 -6.84 -8.03
C ALA A 498 13.95 -8.27 -8.56
N ARG A 499 12.91 -9.03 -8.17
CA ARG A 499 12.74 -10.44 -8.55
C ARG A 499 12.64 -10.67 -10.06
N ILE A 500 11.84 -9.87 -10.77
CA ILE A 500 11.75 -9.98 -12.24
C ILE A 500 13.06 -9.52 -12.92
N ALA A 501 13.69 -8.47 -12.39
CA ALA A 501 14.99 -8.00 -12.88
C ALA A 501 16.09 -9.07 -12.72
N TYR A 502 16.09 -9.79 -11.60
CA TYR A 502 16.99 -10.92 -11.37
C TYR A 502 16.68 -12.09 -12.30
N HIS A 503 15.40 -12.49 -12.42
CA HIS A 503 14.99 -13.63 -13.23
C HIS A 503 15.29 -13.45 -14.74
N LEU A 504 14.99 -12.27 -15.30
CA LEU A 504 15.28 -11.94 -16.70
C LEU A 504 16.68 -11.33 -16.92
N ASN A 505 17.47 -11.17 -15.84
CA ASN A 505 18.79 -10.53 -15.86
C ASN A 505 18.77 -9.14 -16.51
N LEU A 506 17.88 -8.26 -16.04
CA LEU A 506 17.73 -6.86 -16.46
C LEU A 506 18.76 -5.96 -15.74
N ASN A 507 19.26 -4.94 -16.43
CA ASN A 507 20.31 -4.03 -15.93
C ASN A 507 19.82 -2.58 -15.70
N GLY A 508 18.51 -2.31 -15.77
CA GLY A 508 17.94 -1.04 -15.33
C GLY A 508 17.70 -0.99 -13.80
N PRO A 509 17.24 0.15 -13.27
CA PRO A 509 16.90 0.28 -11.85
C PRO A 509 15.66 -0.57 -11.52
N ALA A 510 15.64 -1.20 -10.35
CA ALA A 510 14.47 -1.87 -9.79
C ALA A 510 14.03 -1.12 -8.52
N ILE A 511 12.83 -0.54 -8.55
CA ILE A 511 12.34 0.41 -7.54
C ILE A 511 10.94 0.01 -7.10
N SER A 512 10.76 -0.17 -5.79
CA SER A 512 9.45 -0.19 -5.14
C SER A 512 8.98 1.22 -4.81
N VAL A 513 7.72 1.51 -5.11
CA VAL A 513 7.06 2.80 -4.86
C VAL A 513 5.93 2.57 -3.87
N ASP A 514 5.97 3.27 -2.74
CA ASP A 514 4.85 3.39 -1.82
C ASP A 514 4.42 4.86 -1.75
N THR A 515 3.30 5.14 -2.40
CA THR A 515 2.52 6.37 -2.26
C THR A 515 1.06 6.02 -1.98
N ALA A 516 0.83 4.93 -1.24
CA ALA A 516 -0.48 4.33 -1.01
C ALA A 516 -1.25 4.09 -2.34
N CYS A 517 -2.49 4.61 -2.44
CA CYS A 517 -3.40 4.36 -3.55
C CYS A 517 -2.95 4.92 -4.92
N SER A 518 -1.96 5.81 -4.97
CA SER A 518 -1.39 6.31 -6.23
C SER A 518 -0.18 5.51 -6.74
N SER A 519 0.33 4.52 -5.99
CA SER A 519 1.65 3.90 -6.20
C SER A 519 1.93 3.37 -7.61
N SER A 520 1.00 2.67 -8.26
CA SER A 520 1.20 2.19 -9.64
C SER A 520 1.18 3.31 -10.69
N LEU A 521 0.41 4.38 -10.47
CA LEU A 521 0.37 5.52 -11.39
C LEU A 521 1.60 6.43 -11.22
N VAL A 522 2.11 6.55 -9.99
CA VAL A 522 3.43 7.14 -9.71
C VAL A 522 4.54 6.28 -10.32
N SER A 523 4.46 4.94 -10.24
CA SER A 523 5.40 4.02 -10.90
C SER A 523 5.43 4.21 -12.42
N LEU A 524 4.26 4.34 -13.06
CA LEU A 524 4.14 4.68 -14.48
C LEU A 524 4.77 6.06 -14.78
N HIS A 525 4.55 7.07 -13.93
CA HIS A 525 5.17 8.38 -14.09
C HIS A 525 6.70 8.31 -14.04
N LEU A 526 7.28 7.64 -13.03
CA LEU A 526 8.73 7.49 -12.87
C LEU A 526 9.36 6.72 -14.04
N ALA A 527 8.71 5.65 -14.50
CA ALA A 527 9.11 4.93 -15.70
C ALA A 527 9.09 5.82 -16.95
N CYS A 528 8.05 6.65 -17.12
CA CYS A 528 7.97 7.63 -18.20
C CYS A 528 9.09 8.68 -18.13
N GLN A 529 9.48 9.14 -16.93
CA GLN A 529 10.59 10.08 -16.78
C GLN A 529 11.92 9.43 -17.16
N ALA A 530 12.23 8.23 -16.62
CA ALA A 530 13.49 7.53 -16.90
C ALA A 530 13.66 7.16 -18.39
N LEU A 531 12.55 6.89 -19.10
CA LEU A 531 12.56 6.71 -20.56
C LEU A 531 12.86 8.03 -21.29
N ARG A 532 12.29 9.16 -20.85
CA ARG A 532 12.50 10.50 -21.45
C ARG A 532 13.91 11.06 -21.17
N THR A 533 14.47 10.81 -20.00
CA THR A 533 15.86 11.20 -19.67
C THR A 533 16.90 10.28 -20.31
N GLY A 534 16.48 9.12 -20.83
CA GLY A 534 17.37 8.13 -21.42
C GLY A 534 18.14 7.31 -20.40
N GLU A 535 17.73 7.31 -19.12
CA GLU A 535 18.26 6.44 -18.07
C GLU A 535 17.98 4.96 -18.34
N VAL A 536 16.84 4.67 -18.98
CA VAL A 536 16.43 3.35 -19.45
C VAL A 536 15.96 3.41 -20.91
N ASP A 537 15.97 2.26 -21.58
CA ASP A 537 15.52 2.11 -22.97
C ASP A 537 14.18 1.34 -23.07
N MET A 538 13.80 0.66 -21.99
CA MET A 538 12.51 0.04 -21.74
C MET A 538 12.19 0.18 -20.25
N ALA A 539 10.92 0.16 -19.87
CA ALA A 539 10.54 0.06 -18.47
C ALA A 539 9.33 -0.86 -18.27
N LEU A 540 9.35 -1.64 -17.20
CA LEU A 540 8.17 -2.29 -16.64
C LEU A 540 7.62 -1.40 -15.52
N ALA A 541 6.35 -1.01 -15.61
CA ALA A 541 5.65 -0.27 -14.56
C ALA A 541 4.38 -1.03 -14.15
N GLY A 542 4.08 -1.11 -12.85
CA GLY A 542 2.91 -1.84 -12.38
C GLY A 542 2.58 -1.60 -10.92
N GLY A 543 1.69 -2.45 -10.39
CA GLY A 543 1.33 -2.46 -8.99
C GLY A 543 0.70 -3.77 -8.56
N VAL A 544 0.77 -4.05 -7.27
CA VAL A 544 0.13 -5.21 -6.63
C VAL A 544 -0.46 -4.80 -5.29
N SER A 545 -1.60 -5.38 -4.93
CA SER A 545 -2.22 -5.26 -3.61
C SER A 545 -3.06 -6.48 -3.33
N LEU A 546 -2.88 -7.05 -2.13
CA LEU A 546 -3.71 -8.13 -1.60
C LEU A 546 -4.11 -7.84 -0.16
N TRP A 547 -5.31 -8.28 0.21
CA TRP A 547 -5.83 -8.27 1.58
C TRP A 547 -5.81 -9.70 2.11
N LEU A 548 -4.85 -9.98 2.99
CA LEU A 548 -4.55 -11.35 3.47
C LEU A 548 -4.76 -11.50 4.99
N ALA A 549 -4.75 -10.40 5.74
CA ALA A 549 -4.94 -10.41 7.20
C ALA A 549 -6.05 -9.44 7.64
N PRO A 550 -6.86 -9.80 8.67
CA PRO A 550 -7.96 -8.97 9.14
C PRO A 550 -7.50 -7.64 9.78
N GLU A 551 -6.30 -7.57 10.37
CA GLU A 551 -5.79 -6.36 11.03
C GLU A 551 -5.73 -5.14 10.12
N SER A 552 -5.22 -5.31 8.90
CA SER A 552 -5.14 -4.22 7.92
C SER A 552 -6.54 -3.72 7.54
N TYR A 553 -7.52 -4.63 7.46
CA TYR A 553 -8.92 -4.29 7.16
C TYR A 553 -9.62 -3.61 8.33
N LEU A 554 -9.37 -4.08 9.57
CA LEU A 554 -9.83 -3.47 10.80
C LEU A 554 -9.30 -2.03 10.95
N ALA A 555 -8.03 -1.78 10.61
CA ALA A 555 -7.45 -0.43 10.65
C ALA A 555 -8.17 0.55 9.70
N LEU A 556 -8.52 0.12 8.47
CA LEU A 556 -9.33 0.93 7.56
C LEU A 556 -10.76 1.15 8.06
N SER A 557 -11.36 0.14 8.69
CA SER A 557 -12.67 0.27 9.33
C SER A 557 -12.65 1.29 10.47
N GLN A 558 -11.66 1.21 11.36
CA GLN A 558 -11.49 2.15 12.48
C GLN A 558 -11.18 3.58 12.02
N ALA A 559 -10.56 3.74 10.85
CA ALA A 559 -10.36 5.04 10.19
C ALA A 559 -11.63 5.58 9.49
N GLY A 560 -12.75 4.86 9.52
CA GLY A 560 -14.01 5.28 8.90
C GLY A 560 -13.98 5.32 7.36
N MET A 561 -13.02 4.62 6.73
CA MET A 561 -12.82 4.67 5.28
C MET A 561 -13.71 3.70 4.50
N LEU A 562 -14.24 2.67 5.16
CA LEU A 562 -14.94 1.57 4.49
C LEU A 562 -16.44 1.83 4.31
N SER A 563 -16.98 1.50 3.14
CA SER A 563 -18.41 1.48 2.87
C SER A 563 -19.07 0.31 3.63
N PRO A 564 -20.08 0.56 4.50
CA PRO A 564 -20.86 -0.51 5.13
C PRO A 564 -21.64 -1.33 4.09
N SER A 565 -22.03 -0.70 2.97
CA SER A 565 -22.70 -1.39 1.86
C SER A 565 -21.77 -2.24 0.99
N GLY A 566 -20.44 -2.12 1.19
CA GLY A 566 -19.44 -2.85 0.40
C GLY A 566 -19.32 -2.37 -1.04
N ARG A 567 -19.63 -1.10 -1.34
CA ARG A 567 -19.66 -0.55 -2.70
C ARG A 567 -18.85 0.74 -2.82
N CYS A 568 -17.95 0.83 -3.81
CA CYS A 568 -17.42 2.10 -4.29
C CYS A 568 -18.46 2.75 -5.22
N LYS A 569 -19.39 3.52 -4.65
CA LYS A 569 -20.48 4.20 -5.39
C LYS A 569 -19.99 5.51 -6.00
N ALA A 570 -18.99 5.42 -6.89
CA ALA A 570 -18.36 6.59 -7.50
C ALA A 570 -19.41 7.53 -8.13
N PHE A 571 -19.36 8.82 -7.78
CA PHE A 571 -20.27 9.88 -8.24
C PHE A 571 -21.75 9.77 -7.83
N ASP A 572 -22.14 8.76 -7.04
CA ASP A 572 -23.52 8.64 -6.54
C ASP A 572 -23.73 9.51 -5.29
N ASP A 573 -24.96 9.99 -5.12
CA ASP A 573 -25.38 10.78 -3.97
C ASP A 573 -25.41 10.02 -2.64
N SER A 574 -25.42 8.68 -2.70
CA SER A 574 -25.34 7.76 -1.55
C SER A 574 -23.95 7.16 -1.33
N ALA A 575 -22.92 7.76 -1.92
CA ALA A 575 -21.50 7.51 -1.64
C ALA A 575 -21.24 7.49 -0.12
N ASP A 576 -20.76 6.35 0.40
CA ASP A 576 -20.64 6.08 1.84
C ASP A 576 -19.29 5.46 2.24
N GLY A 577 -18.30 5.48 1.34
CA GLY A 577 -16.95 4.98 1.60
C GLY A 577 -16.44 4.01 0.54
N ILE A 578 -15.39 3.28 0.90
CA ILE A 578 -14.60 2.45 -0.01
C ILE A 578 -14.85 0.96 0.28
N VAL A 579 -14.92 0.12 -0.75
CA VAL A 579 -14.69 -1.33 -0.59
C VAL A 579 -13.33 -1.65 -1.19
N MET A 580 -12.51 -2.44 -0.51
CA MET A 580 -11.19 -2.77 -1.05
C MET A 580 -11.28 -3.90 -2.09
N GLY A 581 -10.22 -4.05 -2.87
CA GLY A 581 -10.05 -5.18 -3.79
C GLY A 581 -8.62 -5.68 -3.78
N ASP A 582 -8.46 -6.93 -4.20
CA ASP A 582 -7.21 -7.55 -4.61
C ASP A 582 -6.95 -7.19 -6.09
N GLY A 583 -5.68 -6.99 -6.46
CA GLY A 583 -5.33 -6.76 -7.85
C GLY A 583 -3.83 -6.72 -8.11
N VAL A 584 -3.44 -7.15 -9.30
CA VAL A 584 -2.08 -7.06 -9.82
C VAL A 584 -2.11 -6.65 -11.29
N GLY A 585 -1.19 -5.78 -11.70
CA GLY A 585 -1.06 -5.40 -13.11
C GLY A 585 0.31 -4.85 -13.46
N ALA A 586 0.72 -5.07 -14.70
CA ALA A 586 1.99 -4.63 -15.25
C ALA A 586 1.83 -4.09 -16.69
N LEU A 587 2.70 -3.15 -17.06
CA LEU A 587 2.77 -2.46 -18.35
C LEU A 587 4.22 -2.41 -18.81
N VAL A 588 4.49 -2.76 -20.08
CA VAL A 588 5.79 -2.59 -20.72
C VAL A 588 5.80 -1.32 -21.56
N LEU A 589 6.83 -0.50 -21.38
CA LEU A 589 6.92 0.87 -21.84
C LEU A 589 8.21 1.12 -22.63
N LYS A 590 8.13 1.89 -23.70
CA LYS A 590 9.29 2.41 -24.47
C LYS A 590 9.02 3.83 -24.95
N ARG A 591 10.05 4.58 -25.34
CA ARG A 591 9.86 5.80 -26.15
C ARG A 591 9.14 5.42 -27.45
N LEU A 592 8.17 6.23 -27.90
CA LEU A 592 7.33 5.91 -29.06
C LEU A 592 8.15 5.60 -30.31
N ALA A 593 9.18 6.40 -30.60
CA ALA A 593 10.07 6.18 -31.73
C ALA A 593 10.87 4.86 -31.65
N ASP A 594 11.19 4.38 -30.45
CA ASP A 594 11.86 3.09 -30.26
C ASP A 594 10.90 1.91 -30.43
N ALA A 595 9.63 2.08 -30.05
CA ALA A 595 8.57 1.09 -30.28
C ALA A 595 8.26 0.96 -31.78
N GLU A 596 8.12 2.09 -32.48
CA GLU A 596 7.91 2.13 -33.94
C GLU A 596 9.09 1.54 -34.71
N ARG A 597 10.33 1.84 -34.30
CA ARG A 597 11.56 1.29 -34.92
C ARG A 597 11.63 -0.24 -34.79
N ASP A 598 11.35 -0.77 -33.61
CA ASP A 598 11.56 -2.19 -33.30
C ASP A 598 10.37 -3.08 -33.72
N GLY A 599 9.34 -2.47 -34.32
CA GLY A 599 8.14 -3.14 -34.82
C GLY A 599 7.23 -3.66 -33.70
N ASP A 600 7.24 -2.97 -32.56
CA ASP A 600 6.43 -3.35 -31.41
C ASP A 600 4.95 -3.06 -31.67
N ARG A 601 4.07 -3.87 -31.10
CA ARG A 601 2.64 -3.55 -31.03
C ARG A 601 2.47 -2.42 -30.01
N ILE A 602 1.79 -1.35 -30.38
CA ILE A 602 1.51 -0.22 -29.48
C ILE A 602 0.04 -0.25 -29.11
N LEU A 603 -0.24 -0.45 -27.82
CA LEU A 603 -1.59 -0.54 -27.25
C LEU A 603 -2.20 0.85 -27.01
N GLY A 604 -1.33 1.83 -26.69
CA GLY A 604 -1.69 3.22 -26.47
C GLY A 604 -0.44 4.06 -26.20
N VAL A 605 -0.61 5.38 -26.14
CA VAL A 605 0.51 6.34 -25.96
C VAL A 605 0.25 7.21 -24.74
N VAL A 606 1.16 7.20 -23.77
CA VAL A 606 1.20 8.20 -22.69
C VAL A 606 1.68 9.53 -23.28
N ALA A 607 0.74 10.44 -23.51
CA ALA A 607 0.99 11.76 -24.05
C ALA A 607 1.53 12.73 -22.98
N GLY A 608 1.02 12.62 -21.74
CA GLY A 608 1.41 13.46 -20.61
C GLY A 608 1.28 12.72 -19.29
N SER A 609 2.07 13.12 -18.29
CA SER A 609 2.08 12.48 -16.97
C SER A 609 2.66 13.44 -15.92
N GLY A 610 2.07 13.52 -14.73
CA GLY A 610 2.59 14.30 -13.62
C GLY A 610 2.27 13.69 -12.27
N ILE A 611 2.98 14.17 -11.25
CA ILE A 611 2.71 13.90 -9.84
C ILE A 611 2.87 15.20 -9.04
N ASN A 612 2.12 15.36 -7.94
CA ASN A 612 2.35 16.40 -6.94
C ASN A 612 1.91 15.93 -5.54
N GLN A 613 1.72 16.86 -4.62
CA GLN A 613 1.36 16.62 -3.22
C GLN A 613 0.25 17.58 -2.79
N ASP A 614 -0.75 17.09 -2.05
CA ASP A 614 -1.83 17.89 -1.46
C ASP A 614 -1.30 18.92 -0.45
N GLY A 615 -0.15 18.65 0.18
CA GLY A 615 0.52 19.57 1.09
C GLY A 615 -0.12 19.59 2.47
N ARG A 616 -0.70 20.72 2.88
CA ARG A 616 -1.41 20.86 4.17
C ARG A 616 -2.91 20.98 3.92
N THR A 617 -3.65 19.95 4.31
CA THR A 617 -5.11 19.86 4.22
C THR A 617 -5.72 19.66 5.62
N ASN A 618 -7.07 19.65 5.70
CA ASN A 618 -7.82 19.50 6.95
C ASN A 618 -7.79 18.05 7.48
N GLY A 619 -6.61 17.60 7.92
CA GLY A 619 -6.29 16.21 8.23
C GLY A 619 -5.47 15.56 7.12
N ILE A 620 -4.48 14.73 7.46
CA ILE A 620 -3.47 14.19 6.53
C ILE A 620 -4.06 13.36 5.37
N THR A 621 -5.27 12.82 5.55
CA THR A 621 -6.00 12.02 4.55
C THR A 621 -7.05 12.81 3.76
N ALA A 622 -7.22 14.11 4.03
CA ALA A 622 -8.16 14.96 3.30
C ALA A 622 -7.53 15.44 1.97
N PRO A 623 -8.20 15.25 0.82
CA PRO A 623 -7.66 15.64 -0.49
C PRO A 623 -7.73 17.15 -0.73
N SER A 624 -6.93 17.66 -1.69
CA SER A 624 -6.93 19.08 -2.08
C SER A 624 -7.40 19.28 -3.53
N ALA A 625 -8.59 19.88 -3.71
CA ALA A 625 -9.11 20.25 -5.03
C ALA A 625 -8.14 21.18 -5.80
N VAL A 626 -7.49 22.10 -5.08
CA VAL A 626 -6.50 23.03 -5.65
C VAL A 626 -5.28 22.26 -6.17
N SER A 627 -4.74 21.33 -5.37
CA SER A 627 -3.55 20.56 -5.76
C SER A 627 -3.84 19.61 -6.92
N GLN A 628 -5.04 19.02 -6.98
CA GLN A 628 -5.48 18.19 -8.11
C GLN A 628 -5.63 19.05 -9.39
N ALA A 629 -6.30 20.20 -9.32
CA ALA A 629 -6.43 21.10 -10.46
C ALA A 629 -5.07 21.67 -10.94
N GLU A 630 -4.16 22.01 -10.02
CA GLU A 630 -2.79 22.42 -10.36
C GLU A 630 -2.01 21.32 -11.08
N LEU A 631 -2.12 20.07 -10.63
CA LEU A 631 -1.49 18.92 -11.26
C LEU A 631 -1.97 18.73 -12.71
N GLU A 632 -3.29 18.69 -12.91
CA GLU A 632 -3.90 18.50 -14.23
C GLU A 632 -3.51 19.64 -15.18
N ARG A 633 -3.72 20.89 -14.76
CA ARG A 633 -3.36 22.10 -15.53
C ARG A 633 -1.89 22.14 -15.89
N ASP A 634 -1.00 21.73 -14.98
CA ASP A 634 0.43 21.68 -15.25
C ASP A 634 0.83 20.55 -16.20
N VAL A 635 0.23 19.36 -16.11
CA VAL A 635 0.43 18.29 -17.11
C VAL A 635 -0.07 18.74 -18.48
N HIS A 636 -1.27 19.32 -18.55
CA HIS A 636 -1.88 19.74 -19.82
C HIS A 636 -1.01 20.81 -20.49
N ARG A 637 -0.58 21.82 -19.72
CA ARG A 637 0.35 22.87 -20.16
C ARG A 637 1.73 22.33 -20.58
N ARG A 638 2.36 21.46 -19.77
CA ARG A 638 3.72 20.94 -20.06
C ARG A 638 3.78 20.08 -21.31
N PHE A 639 2.72 19.33 -21.61
CA PHE A 639 2.67 18.40 -22.74
C PHE A 639 1.86 18.90 -23.94
N GLY A 640 1.33 20.13 -23.87
CA GLY A 640 0.57 20.75 -24.98
C GLY A 640 -0.76 20.04 -25.27
N ILE A 641 -1.43 19.58 -24.20
CA ILE A 641 -2.68 18.81 -24.27
C ILE A 641 -3.83 19.79 -24.04
N ASP A 642 -4.69 19.91 -25.04
CA ASP A 642 -5.99 20.59 -24.92
C ASP A 642 -7.02 19.65 -24.27
N ALA A 643 -7.72 20.14 -23.24
CA ALA A 643 -8.71 19.36 -22.51
C ALA A 643 -10.04 19.20 -23.28
N ASP A 644 -10.37 20.08 -24.23
CA ASP A 644 -11.51 19.87 -25.16
C ASP A 644 -11.34 18.61 -26.04
N GLY A 645 -10.08 18.21 -26.21
CA GLY A 645 -9.63 17.00 -26.89
C GLY A 645 -9.67 15.72 -26.06
N ILE A 646 -10.13 15.75 -24.79
CA ILE A 646 -10.29 14.55 -23.94
C ILE A 646 -11.74 14.06 -24.07
N ASP A 647 -11.94 12.75 -24.27
CA ASP A 647 -13.28 12.13 -24.38
C ASP A 647 -13.71 11.42 -23.10
N TYR A 648 -12.76 11.01 -22.27
CA TYR A 648 -13.00 10.14 -21.12
C TYR A 648 -12.06 10.45 -19.95
N VAL A 649 -12.56 10.45 -18.73
CA VAL A 649 -11.74 10.45 -17.50
C VAL A 649 -12.09 9.21 -16.68
N GLU A 650 -11.10 8.34 -16.53
CA GLU A 650 -11.09 7.29 -15.53
C GLU A 650 -10.55 7.92 -14.23
N THR A 651 -11.48 8.31 -13.38
CA THR A 651 -11.22 9.07 -12.15
C THR A 651 -10.59 8.22 -11.04
N HIS A 652 -10.10 8.86 -9.99
CA HIS A 652 -9.81 8.15 -8.75
C HIS A 652 -11.11 7.61 -8.12
N GLY A 653 -12.18 8.41 -8.08
CA GLY A 653 -13.58 7.97 -7.94
C GLY A 653 -13.80 6.83 -6.96
N THR A 654 -13.58 7.10 -5.67
CA THR A 654 -13.60 6.09 -4.60
C THR A 654 -14.98 5.83 -4.03
N GLY A 655 -15.98 6.66 -4.32
CA GLY A 655 -17.33 6.55 -3.75
C GLY A 655 -17.42 7.15 -2.35
N THR A 656 -16.67 8.24 -2.12
CA THR A 656 -16.58 8.91 -0.80
C THR A 656 -17.36 10.22 -0.81
N PRO A 657 -18.08 10.58 0.29
CA PRO A 657 -18.87 11.81 0.35
C PRO A 657 -18.08 13.10 0.05
N LEU A 658 -16.82 13.14 0.49
CA LEU A 658 -15.95 14.32 0.39
C LEU A 658 -15.01 14.26 -0.83
N GLY A 659 -14.46 13.09 -1.16
CA GLY A 659 -13.45 12.96 -2.22
C GLY A 659 -14.01 13.09 -3.62
N ASP A 660 -15.18 12.50 -3.87
CA ASP A 660 -15.79 12.50 -5.21
C ASP A 660 -16.15 13.92 -5.68
N PRO A 661 -16.81 14.80 -4.90
CA PRO A 661 -17.05 16.20 -5.32
C PRO A 661 -15.76 17.01 -5.48
N ILE A 662 -14.72 16.74 -4.68
CA ILE A 662 -13.42 17.42 -4.75
C ILE A 662 -12.71 17.12 -6.08
N GLU A 663 -12.67 15.84 -6.50
CA GLU A 663 -12.09 15.45 -7.78
C GLU A 663 -12.89 16.02 -8.96
N LEU A 664 -14.22 15.97 -8.89
CA LEU A 664 -15.09 16.49 -9.96
C LEU A 664 -14.93 18.01 -10.16
N GLU A 665 -14.86 18.80 -9.09
CA GLU A 665 -14.67 20.25 -9.22
C GLU A 665 -13.24 20.61 -9.64
N ALA A 666 -12.22 19.86 -9.20
CA ALA A 666 -10.86 20.02 -9.69
C ALA A 666 -10.80 19.85 -11.23
N LEU A 667 -11.30 18.72 -11.73
CA LEU A 667 -11.44 18.42 -13.16
C LEU A 667 -12.25 19.50 -13.90
N ALA A 668 -13.39 19.91 -13.34
CA ALA A 668 -14.26 20.88 -13.99
C ALA A 668 -13.62 22.26 -14.10
N SER A 669 -12.88 22.69 -13.07
CA SER A 669 -12.16 23.97 -13.09
C SER A 669 -11.14 24.02 -14.23
N VAL A 670 -10.35 22.95 -14.42
CA VAL A 670 -9.32 22.88 -15.47
C VAL A 670 -9.91 22.77 -16.86
N PHE A 671 -10.94 21.94 -17.06
CA PHE A 671 -11.56 21.79 -18.38
C PHE A 671 -12.28 23.08 -18.82
N ARG A 672 -12.94 23.80 -17.89
CA ARG A 672 -13.61 25.09 -18.15
C ARG A 672 -12.64 26.21 -18.60
N GLU A 673 -11.33 26.09 -18.35
CA GLU A 673 -10.32 27.02 -18.89
C GLU A 673 -10.12 26.87 -20.39
N SER A 674 -10.35 25.68 -20.95
CA SER A 674 -10.14 25.37 -22.37
C SER A 674 -11.43 25.38 -23.21
N THR A 675 -12.59 25.09 -22.60
CA THR A 675 -13.84 24.91 -23.35
C THR A 675 -15.09 25.31 -22.56
N SER A 676 -16.09 25.77 -23.31
CA SER A 676 -17.46 26.02 -22.83
C SER A 676 -18.42 24.87 -23.13
N ARG A 677 -17.95 23.78 -23.78
CA ARG A 677 -18.75 22.60 -24.07
C ARG A 677 -19.15 21.87 -22.78
N ARG A 678 -20.37 21.35 -22.75
CA ARG A 678 -20.96 20.62 -21.62
C ARG A 678 -21.33 19.19 -22.02
N ASN A 679 -21.42 18.28 -21.06
CA ASN A 679 -21.87 16.89 -21.23
C ASN A 679 -21.26 16.18 -22.46
N TYR A 680 -19.94 16.25 -22.63
CA TYR A 680 -19.25 15.62 -23.76
C TYR A 680 -18.12 14.66 -23.36
N CYS A 681 -17.54 14.84 -22.16
CA CYS A 681 -16.50 13.96 -21.66
C CYS A 681 -17.13 12.95 -20.68
N ALA A 682 -16.94 11.66 -20.95
CA ALA A 682 -17.43 10.60 -20.10
C ALA A 682 -16.61 10.51 -18.80
N LEU A 683 -17.26 10.15 -17.69
CA LEU A 683 -16.62 9.79 -16.42
C LEU A 683 -16.86 8.32 -16.08
N GLY A 684 -15.85 7.71 -15.45
CA GLY A 684 -15.99 6.38 -14.85
C GLY A 684 -14.94 6.12 -13.77
N SER A 685 -15.18 5.06 -12.98
CA SER A 685 -14.20 4.49 -12.05
C SER A 685 -14.34 2.97 -12.03
N VAL A 686 -13.27 2.24 -12.34
CA VAL A 686 -13.22 0.78 -12.29
C VAL A 686 -13.38 0.21 -10.87
N LYS A 687 -13.20 1.05 -9.84
CA LYS A 687 -13.42 0.67 -8.44
C LYS A 687 -14.89 0.29 -8.19
N SER A 688 -15.81 0.81 -8.99
CA SER A 688 -17.22 0.38 -8.97
C SER A 688 -17.43 -1.08 -9.44
N ASN A 689 -16.49 -1.67 -10.19
CA ASN A 689 -16.55 -3.08 -10.63
C ASN A 689 -15.75 -4.03 -9.70
N ILE A 690 -14.53 -3.65 -9.32
CA ILE A 690 -13.57 -4.56 -8.64
C ILE A 690 -13.13 -4.09 -7.24
N GLY A 691 -13.69 -2.98 -6.76
CA GLY A 691 -13.26 -2.34 -5.51
C GLY A 691 -11.95 -1.58 -5.66
N HIS A 692 -11.49 -0.98 -4.56
CA HIS A 692 -10.23 -0.25 -4.54
C HIS A 692 -9.04 -1.21 -4.37
N THR A 693 -8.39 -1.50 -5.49
CA THR A 693 -7.17 -2.34 -5.56
C THR A 693 -5.89 -1.64 -5.07
N SER A 694 -6.02 -0.72 -4.10
CA SER A 694 -4.94 0.02 -3.41
C SER A 694 -3.77 0.45 -4.33
N SER A 695 -2.57 -0.10 -4.13
CA SER A 695 -1.38 0.23 -4.93
C SER A 695 -1.52 -0.14 -6.41
N ALA A 696 -2.35 -1.13 -6.76
CA ALA A 696 -2.64 -1.55 -8.13
C ALA A 696 -3.78 -0.75 -8.81
N ALA A 697 -4.44 0.19 -8.11
CA ALA A 697 -5.59 0.92 -8.66
C ALA A 697 -5.25 1.72 -9.93
N GLY A 698 -4.10 2.40 -9.95
CA GLY A 698 -3.64 3.16 -11.11
C GLY A 698 -3.44 2.31 -12.36
N VAL A 699 -2.79 1.15 -12.24
CA VAL A 699 -2.58 0.24 -13.37
C VAL A 699 -3.88 -0.41 -13.86
N ALA A 700 -4.81 -0.76 -12.95
CA ALA A 700 -6.13 -1.28 -13.33
C ALA A 700 -6.93 -0.26 -14.17
N SER A 701 -6.94 1.00 -13.73
CA SER A 701 -7.57 2.12 -14.45
C SER A 701 -6.90 2.39 -15.82
N VAL A 702 -5.56 2.32 -15.92
CA VAL A 702 -4.84 2.41 -17.20
C VAL A 702 -5.20 1.25 -18.14
N GLN A 703 -5.28 0.02 -17.64
CA GLN A 703 -5.62 -1.16 -18.45
C GLN A 703 -7.08 -1.10 -18.93
N LYS A 704 -8.03 -0.65 -18.10
CA LYS A 704 -9.41 -0.34 -18.53
C LYS A 704 -9.43 0.66 -19.69
N VAL A 705 -8.64 1.74 -19.62
CA VAL A 705 -8.53 2.72 -20.71
C VAL A 705 -7.96 2.08 -21.98
N LEU A 706 -6.90 1.29 -21.87
CA LEU A 706 -6.29 0.60 -23.03
C LEU A 706 -7.23 -0.41 -23.69
N LEU A 707 -7.99 -1.17 -22.90
CA LEU A 707 -9.03 -2.07 -23.40
C LEU A 707 -10.18 -1.28 -24.05
N SER A 708 -10.59 -0.16 -23.45
CA SER A 708 -11.61 0.73 -24.02
C SER A 708 -11.18 1.32 -25.37
N LEU A 709 -9.89 1.66 -25.53
CA LEU A 709 -9.29 2.08 -26.80
C LEU A 709 -9.23 0.94 -27.83
N ARG A 710 -8.82 -0.26 -27.40
CA ARG A 710 -8.74 -1.49 -28.24
C ARG A 710 -10.10 -1.87 -28.82
N HIS A 711 -11.15 -1.82 -28.01
CA HIS A 711 -12.51 -2.20 -28.40
C HIS A 711 -13.33 -1.05 -28.97
N GLY A 712 -12.91 0.20 -28.79
CA GLY A 712 -13.64 1.38 -29.24
C GLY A 712 -14.94 1.61 -28.48
N THR A 713 -14.95 1.30 -27.18
CA THR A 713 -16.12 1.35 -26.29
C THR A 713 -15.67 1.81 -24.90
N ILE A 714 -16.41 2.71 -24.26
CA ILE A 714 -16.21 3.08 -22.84
C ILE A 714 -17.08 2.15 -21.99
N ALA A 715 -16.45 1.40 -21.08
CA ALA A 715 -17.16 0.52 -20.16
C ALA A 715 -17.99 1.30 -19.13
N PRO A 716 -19.15 0.77 -18.69
CA PRO A 716 -19.99 1.42 -17.68
C PRO A 716 -19.27 1.60 -16.34
N THR A 717 -19.69 2.62 -15.58
CA THR A 717 -19.42 2.77 -14.15
C THR A 717 -20.67 2.40 -13.36
N LEU A 718 -20.51 1.65 -12.28
CA LEU A 718 -21.61 1.02 -11.57
C LEU A 718 -22.10 1.83 -10.36
N HIS A 719 -23.24 1.40 -9.83
CA HIS A 719 -23.86 1.89 -8.59
C HIS A 719 -24.33 3.36 -8.58
N VAL A 720 -24.36 4.03 -9.74
CA VAL A 720 -24.89 5.40 -9.86
C VAL A 720 -26.39 5.37 -10.15
N THR A 721 -27.17 5.53 -9.09
CA THR A 721 -28.63 5.74 -9.12
C THR A 721 -28.93 7.22 -9.34
N ARG A 722 -28.35 8.09 -8.51
CA ARG A 722 -28.52 9.55 -8.56
C ARG A 722 -27.15 10.22 -8.49
N GLU A 723 -26.88 11.12 -9.43
CA GLU A 723 -25.68 11.95 -9.42
C GLU A 723 -25.58 12.78 -8.12
N ASN A 724 -24.38 12.84 -7.55
CA ASN A 724 -24.09 13.52 -6.29
C ASN A 724 -24.46 15.01 -6.36
N HIS A 725 -25.30 15.47 -5.44
CA HIS A 725 -25.86 16.83 -5.45
C HIS A 725 -24.84 17.94 -5.11
N HIS A 726 -23.64 17.59 -4.65
CA HIS A 726 -22.55 18.55 -4.40
C HIS A 726 -21.76 18.93 -5.66
N PHE A 727 -22.13 18.44 -6.85
CA PHE A 727 -21.49 18.80 -8.11
C PHE A 727 -22.52 19.06 -9.23
N ASP A 728 -22.38 20.20 -9.94
CA ASP A 728 -23.23 20.56 -11.08
C ASP A 728 -22.80 19.84 -12.37
N PHE A 729 -23.22 18.59 -12.53
CA PHE A 729 -23.03 17.82 -13.76
C PHE A 729 -23.60 18.56 -14.99
N ALA A 730 -24.80 19.15 -14.88
CA ALA A 730 -25.49 19.81 -16.00
C ALA A 730 -24.78 21.08 -16.51
N GLY A 731 -24.04 21.76 -15.64
CA GLY A 731 -23.13 22.86 -15.96
C GLY A 731 -21.67 22.45 -16.20
N SER A 732 -21.36 21.16 -16.19
CA SER A 732 -19.99 20.65 -16.36
C SER A 732 -19.71 20.16 -17.80
N PRO A 733 -18.42 20.00 -18.17
CA PRO A 733 -17.98 19.23 -19.34
C PRO A 733 -18.41 17.76 -19.34
N PHE A 734 -18.81 17.23 -18.18
CA PHE A 734 -18.80 15.81 -17.87
C PHE A 734 -20.18 15.16 -17.75
N PHE A 735 -20.26 13.88 -18.08
CA PHE A 735 -21.40 13.03 -17.78
C PHE A 735 -20.95 11.66 -17.25
N VAL A 736 -21.74 11.05 -16.37
CA VAL A 736 -21.43 9.73 -15.82
C VAL A 736 -21.76 8.64 -16.84
N ASN A 737 -20.78 7.83 -17.26
CA ASN A 737 -21.00 6.78 -18.24
C ASN A 737 -21.60 5.52 -17.59
N ARG A 738 -22.93 5.39 -17.58
CA ARG A 738 -23.65 4.28 -16.92
C ARG A 738 -23.89 3.05 -17.79
N GLU A 739 -23.55 3.10 -19.07
CA GLU A 739 -23.72 2.01 -20.04
C GLU A 739 -22.48 1.79 -20.92
N ALA A 740 -22.42 0.68 -21.66
CA ALA A 740 -21.33 0.39 -22.59
C ALA A 740 -21.44 1.26 -23.84
N THR A 741 -20.78 2.43 -23.83
CA THR A 741 -20.96 3.48 -24.84
C THR A 741 -19.93 3.37 -25.96
N PRO A 742 -20.32 3.32 -27.24
CA PRO A 742 -19.38 3.36 -28.36
C PRO A 742 -18.51 4.62 -28.33
N TRP A 743 -17.20 4.44 -28.45
CA TRP A 743 -16.21 5.51 -28.54
C TRP A 743 -15.70 5.59 -29.98
N PRO A 744 -16.35 6.33 -30.89
CA PRO A 744 -16.03 6.26 -32.32
C PRO A 744 -14.65 6.83 -32.66
N THR A 745 -13.95 6.21 -33.61
CA THR A 745 -12.78 6.81 -34.25
C THR A 745 -13.24 8.01 -35.08
N ARG A 746 -12.50 9.13 -35.02
CA ARG A 746 -12.78 10.34 -35.80
C ARG A 746 -11.55 10.76 -36.61
N GLU A 747 -11.71 11.26 -37.83
CA GLU A 747 -10.57 11.66 -38.66
C GLU A 747 -9.83 12.90 -38.12
N ASP A 748 -10.54 13.80 -37.45
CA ASP A 748 -10.06 15.09 -36.94
C ASP A 748 -9.30 15.01 -35.60
N ARG A 749 -9.55 13.98 -34.78
CA ARG A 749 -8.95 13.80 -33.45
C ARG A 749 -8.70 12.33 -33.10
N VAL A 750 -7.62 12.07 -32.36
CA VAL A 750 -7.41 10.79 -31.67
C VAL A 750 -8.34 10.66 -30.48
N ARG A 751 -8.72 9.43 -30.12
CA ARG A 751 -9.36 9.16 -28.83
C ARG A 751 -8.34 9.46 -27.72
N ARG A 752 -8.73 10.20 -26.69
CA ARG A 752 -7.86 10.56 -25.56
C ARG A 752 -8.62 10.42 -24.24
N ALA A 753 -7.95 9.83 -23.25
CA ALA A 753 -8.45 9.72 -21.89
C ALA A 753 -7.45 10.20 -20.84
N CYS A 754 -7.97 10.58 -19.68
CA CYS A 754 -7.18 10.79 -18.47
C CYS A 754 -7.37 9.63 -17.48
N VAL A 755 -6.34 9.40 -16.67
CA VAL A 755 -6.37 8.51 -15.51
C VAL A 755 -5.88 9.28 -14.29
N ASN A 756 -6.70 9.32 -13.24
CA ASN A 756 -6.37 9.93 -11.95
C ASN A 756 -6.13 8.84 -10.89
N SER A 757 -5.12 9.02 -10.04
CA SER A 757 -5.04 8.26 -8.79
C SER A 757 -4.37 9.07 -7.68
N PHE A 758 -5.02 9.14 -6.53
CA PHE A 758 -4.63 9.96 -5.39
C PHE A 758 -4.36 9.04 -4.20
N GLY A 759 -3.25 9.27 -3.49
CA GLY A 759 -2.90 8.52 -2.30
C GLY A 759 -3.47 9.19 -1.05
N TYR A 760 -3.92 8.42 -0.04
CA TYR A 760 -4.35 9.00 1.25
C TYR A 760 -3.21 9.73 2.00
N SER A 761 -1.97 9.62 1.53
CA SER A 761 -0.80 10.38 2.00
C SER A 761 -0.59 11.71 1.25
N GLY A 762 -1.56 12.14 0.44
CA GLY A 762 -1.55 13.38 -0.33
C GLY A 762 -0.79 13.32 -1.66
N THR A 763 -0.10 12.22 -2.00
CA THR A 763 0.61 12.13 -3.29
C THR A 763 -0.36 11.82 -4.43
N ASN A 764 -0.52 12.77 -5.35
CA ASN A 764 -1.41 12.66 -6.49
C ASN A 764 -0.65 12.28 -7.77
N ALA A 765 -1.33 11.58 -8.68
CA ALA A 765 -0.83 11.26 -10.00
C ALA A 765 -1.93 11.46 -11.07
N HIS A 766 -1.55 12.04 -12.21
CA HIS A 766 -2.42 12.28 -13.37
C HIS A 766 -1.69 11.86 -14.64
N VAL A 767 -2.34 11.08 -15.51
CA VAL A 767 -1.78 10.56 -16.76
C VAL A 767 -2.77 10.72 -17.89
N VAL A 768 -2.30 11.18 -19.05
CA VAL A 768 -3.10 11.32 -20.28
C VAL A 768 -2.66 10.27 -21.30
N ILE A 769 -3.60 9.47 -21.78
CA ILE A 769 -3.40 8.36 -22.73
C ILE A 769 -4.14 8.65 -24.03
N GLU A 770 -3.47 8.40 -25.15
CA GLU A 770 -4.01 8.53 -26.51
C GLU A 770 -4.06 7.19 -27.25
N GLU A 771 -5.04 7.06 -28.13
CA GLU A 771 -5.07 6.07 -29.21
C GLU A 771 -3.81 6.18 -30.09
N TYR A 772 -3.08 5.08 -30.24
CA TYR A 772 -2.03 5.02 -31.26
C TYR A 772 -2.66 4.81 -32.64
N ARG A 773 -2.38 5.72 -33.57
CA ARG A 773 -2.70 5.56 -34.99
C ARG A 773 -1.40 5.39 -35.77
N ALA A 774 -1.14 4.17 -36.23
CA ALA A 774 -0.02 3.90 -37.12
C ALA A 774 -0.06 4.84 -38.33
N SER A 775 1.08 5.47 -38.65
CA SER A 775 1.24 6.27 -39.86
C SER A 775 0.98 5.38 -41.08
N ARG A 776 -0.23 5.53 -41.65
CA ARG A 776 -0.80 4.63 -42.67
C ARG A 776 0.18 4.46 -43.83
N PRO A 777 0.79 3.27 -44.03
CA PRO A 777 1.59 3.03 -45.22
C PRO A 777 0.69 3.24 -46.44
N ALA A 778 1.19 3.92 -47.46
CA ALA A 778 0.48 4.07 -48.71
C ALA A 778 0.03 2.69 -49.22
N VAL A 779 -1.23 2.61 -49.67
CA VAL A 779 -1.98 1.39 -49.98
C VAL A 779 -1.10 0.33 -50.67
N THR A 780 -0.67 -0.67 -49.90
CA THR A 780 -0.32 -1.99 -50.47
C THR A 780 -1.60 -2.79 -50.56
N SER A 781 -2.26 -2.61 -51.70
CA SER A 781 -3.37 -3.43 -52.16
C SER A 781 -3.09 -4.92 -51.98
N SER A 782 -4.07 -5.67 -51.47
CA SER A 782 -4.13 -7.14 -51.48
C SER A 782 -2.78 -7.83 -51.23
N ARG A 783 -2.37 -7.94 -49.95
CA ARG A 783 -1.40 -8.98 -49.59
C ARG A 783 -2.00 -10.33 -49.99
N SER A 784 -1.42 -10.99 -50.98
CA SER A 784 -1.66 -12.41 -51.19
C SER A 784 -1.25 -13.14 -49.92
N ALA A 785 -2.15 -13.95 -49.35
CA ALA A 785 -1.77 -14.89 -48.31
C ALA A 785 -0.56 -15.71 -48.82
N PRO A 786 0.48 -15.95 -48.01
CA PRO A 786 1.59 -16.80 -48.42
C PRO A 786 1.04 -18.13 -48.92
N SER A 787 1.33 -18.50 -50.16
CA SER A 787 0.71 -19.67 -50.81
C SER A 787 1.29 -21.02 -50.33
N GLY A 788 1.96 -21.02 -49.18
CA GLY A 788 2.57 -22.18 -48.54
C GLY A 788 2.33 -22.16 -47.03
N GLY A 789 2.28 -23.35 -46.42
CA GLY A 789 1.99 -23.51 -45.00
C GLY A 789 2.99 -22.76 -44.11
N GLN A 790 2.47 -22.12 -43.07
CA GLN A 790 3.24 -21.46 -42.03
C GLN A 790 3.51 -22.43 -40.89
N VAL A 791 4.70 -22.35 -40.26
CA VAL A 791 5.00 -23.09 -39.03
C VAL A 791 4.59 -22.26 -37.82
N VAL A 792 3.80 -22.80 -36.91
CA VAL A 792 3.41 -22.16 -35.64
C VAL A 792 3.99 -22.98 -34.50
N THR A 793 4.82 -22.35 -33.66
CA THR A 793 5.66 -23.04 -32.66
C THR A 793 5.20 -22.77 -31.23
N LEU A 794 4.72 -23.78 -30.51
CA LEU A 794 4.39 -23.67 -29.09
C LEU A 794 5.41 -24.45 -28.27
N SER A 795 5.90 -23.84 -27.20
CA SER A 795 6.75 -24.53 -26.22
C SER A 795 6.39 -24.16 -24.80
N ALA A 796 6.72 -25.07 -23.90
CA ALA A 796 6.63 -24.86 -22.46
C ALA A 796 7.81 -25.56 -21.76
N ARG A 797 7.95 -25.32 -20.45
CA ARG A 797 9.03 -25.92 -19.65
C ARG A 797 8.96 -27.44 -19.61
N ASP A 798 7.76 -28.00 -19.60
CA ASP A 798 7.49 -29.43 -19.50
C ASP A 798 6.22 -29.82 -20.28
N ALA A 799 5.96 -31.12 -20.36
CA ALA A 799 4.87 -31.67 -21.17
C ALA A 799 3.48 -31.29 -20.64
N GLU A 800 3.32 -31.05 -19.33
CA GLU A 800 2.02 -30.72 -18.73
C GLU A 800 1.65 -29.26 -19.03
N ALA A 801 2.61 -28.34 -18.83
CA ALA A 801 2.47 -26.95 -19.25
C ALA A 801 2.29 -26.82 -20.79
N LEU A 802 2.89 -27.71 -21.58
CA LEU A 802 2.68 -27.74 -23.03
C LEU A 802 1.23 -28.12 -23.39
N VAL A 803 0.66 -29.12 -22.72
CA VAL A 803 -0.75 -29.51 -22.93
C VAL A 803 -1.71 -28.38 -22.56
N ARG A 804 -1.48 -27.68 -21.45
CA ARG A 804 -2.23 -26.44 -21.12
C ARG A 804 -2.10 -25.42 -22.25
N ARG A 805 -0.86 -25.11 -22.67
CA ARG A 805 -0.59 -24.07 -23.68
C ARG A 805 -1.25 -24.36 -25.03
N VAL A 806 -1.31 -25.62 -25.45
CA VAL A 806 -2.02 -26.02 -26.69
C VAL A 806 -3.54 -25.95 -26.50
N THR A 807 -4.05 -26.23 -25.31
CA THR A 807 -5.48 -26.11 -24.96
C THR A 807 -5.93 -24.65 -24.99
N ASP A 808 -5.18 -23.76 -24.36
CA ASP A 808 -5.46 -22.31 -24.34
C ASP A 808 -5.36 -21.73 -25.75
N PHE A 809 -4.35 -22.14 -26.52
CA PHE A 809 -4.20 -21.75 -27.93
C PHE A 809 -5.33 -22.25 -28.82
N ALA A 810 -5.76 -23.51 -28.67
CA ALA A 810 -6.90 -24.05 -29.41
C ALA A 810 -8.19 -23.28 -29.09
N THR A 811 -8.43 -22.99 -27.81
CA THR A 811 -9.59 -22.22 -27.34
C THR A 811 -9.57 -20.79 -27.89
N TRP A 812 -8.42 -20.13 -27.88
CA TRP A 812 -8.25 -18.78 -28.44
C TRP A 812 -8.52 -18.73 -29.95
N MET A 813 -8.11 -19.77 -30.70
CA MET A 813 -8.37 -19.88 -32.14
C MET A 813 -9.87 -20.06 -32.47
N GLU A 814 -10.69 -20.57 -31.53
CA GLU A 814 -12.14 -20.69 -31.71
C GLU A 814 -12.85 -19.34 -31.61
N VAL A 815 -12.37 -18.47 -30.73
CA VAL A 815 -12.83 -17.07 -30.60
C VAL A 815 -12.31 -16.20 -31.76
N HIS A 816 -11.15 -16.56 -32.35
CA HIS A 816 -10.49 -15.81 -33.41
C HIS A 816 -10.37 -16.59 -34.75
N PRO A 817 -11.48 -17.03 -35.37
CA PRO A 817 -11.48 -17.89 -36.56
C PRO A 817 -10.95 -17.22 -37.85
N HIS A 818 -10.58 -15.94 -37.77
CA HIS A 818 -10.05 -15.12 -38.87
C HIS A 818 -8.67 -14.51 -38.55
N ALA A 819 -7.98 -15.03 -37.52
CA ALA A 819 -6.65 -14.55 -37.16
C ALA A 819 -5.61 -14.78 -38.28
N ASP A 820 -4.67 -13.83 -38.43
CA ASP A 820 -3.60 -13.92 -39.42
C ASP A 820 -2.52 -14.92 -38.98
N VAL A 821 -2.53 -16.10 -39.63
CA VAL A 821 -1.59 -17.18 -39.35
C VAL A 821 -0.12 -16.77 -39.56
N ALA A 822 0.18 -15.83 -40.47
CA ALA A 822 1.55 -15.35 -40.65
C ALA A 822 2.01 -14.49 -39.46
N ALA A 823 1.13 -13.67 -38.90
CA ALA A 823 1.40 -12.90 -37.68
C ALA A 823 1.51 -13.81 -36.44
N ILE A 824 0.69 -14.86 -36.34
CA ILE A 824 0.80 -15.90 -35.31
C ILE A 824 2.15 -16.62 -35.43
N ALA A 825 2.53 -17.07 -36.63
CA ALA A 825 3.80 -17.74 -36.90
C ALA A 825 4.99 -16.84 -36.52
N PHE A 826 5.01 -15.58 -36.99
CA PHE A 826 6.06 -14.62 -36.61
C PHE A 826 6.15 -14.43 -35.09
N THR A 827 5.02 -14.25 -34.41
CA THR A 827 4.98 -14.04 -32.96
C THR A 827 5.47 -15.28 -32.20
N THR A 828 4.97 -16.46 -32.53
CA THR A 828 5.35 -17.73 -31.88
C THR A 828 6.79 -18.14 -32.12
N GLN A 829 7.36 -17.81 -33.29
CA GLN A 829 8.72 -18.17 -33.66
C GLN A 829 9.80 -17.19 -33.17
N CYS A 830 9.52 -15.88 -33.26
CA CYS A 830 10.53 -14.83 -33.07
C CYS A 830 10.32 -13.99 -31.79
N ARG A 831 9.13 -14.08 -31.18
CA ARG A 831 8.68 -13.21 -30.08
C ARG A 831 8.19 -14.01 -28.85
N ARG A 832 8.66 -15.26 -28.72
CA ARG A 832 8.42 -16.18 -27.59
C ARG A 832 9.72 -16.95 -27.30
N ASP A 833 9.97 -17.30 -26.03
CA ASP A 833 11.09 -18.16 -25.67
C ASP A 833 10.83 -19.62 -26.11
N ALA A 834 11.85 -20.26 -26.68
CA ALA A 834 11.81 -21.66 -27.10
C ALA A 834 12.27 -22.58 -25.95
N MET A 835 11.31 -23.20 -25.27
CA MET A 835 11.52 -24.03 -24.08
C MET A 835 11.70 -25.53 -24.43
N ASP A 836 11.87 -26.39 -23.42
CA ASP A 836 12.28 -27.80 -23.61
C ASP A 836 11.17 -28.69 -24.20
N ALA A 837 9.91 -28.54 -23.77
CA ALA A 837 8.78 -29.25 -24.35
C ALA A 837 8.23 -28.45 -25.53
N ARG A 838 8.24 -29.03 -26.75
CA ARG A 838 7.98 -28.33 -28.02
C ARG A 838 6.92 -29.04 -28.87
N VAL A 839 6.07 -28.27 -29.56
CA VAL A 839 5.19 -28.71 -30.65
C VAL A 839 5.11 -27.65 -31.75
N ALA A 840 5.12 -28.08 -33.01
CA ALA A 840 5.00 -27.22 -34.18
C ALA A 840 3.88 -27.68 -35.11
N PHE A 841 3.04 -26.73 -35.54
CA PHE A 841 1.95 -26.98 -36.47
C PHE A 841 2.26 -26.34 -37.82
N VAL A 842 2.02 -27.06 -38.92
CA VAL A 842 2.09 -26.50 -40.28
C VAL A 842 0.68 -26.27 -40.79
N ALA A 843 0.30 -25.02 -41.04
CA ALA A 843 -1.06 -24.64 -41.45
C ALA A 843 -1.06 -23.49 -42.47
N THR A 844 -2.02 -23.50 -43.41
CA THR A 844 -2.23 -22.43 -44.39
C THR A 844 -3.27 -21.40 -43.96
N ASP A 845 -4.13 -21.74 -43.00
CA ASP A 845 -5.22 -20.90 -42.51
C ASP A 845 -5.58 -21.23 -41.04
N ALA A 846 -6.36 -20.34 -40.43
CA ALA A 846 -6.73 -20.42 -39.02
C ALA A 846 -7.52 -21.70 -38.67
N ARG A 847 -8.34 -22.22 -39.60
CA ARG A 847 -9.13 -23.43 -39.38
C ARG A 847 -8.25 -24.67 -39.37
N GLY A 848 -7.31 -24.78 -40.32
CA GLY A 848 -6.33 -25.86 -40.36
C GLY A 848 -5.44 -25.86 -39.10
N LEU A 849 -5.05 -24.67 -38.62
CA LEU A 849 -4.26 -24.51 -37.40
C LEU A 849 -5.02 -24.95 -36.15
N ALA A 850 -6.27 -24.52 -35.98
CA ALA A 850 -7.13 -24.96 -34.87
C ALA A 850 -7.37 -26.49 -34.89
N GLN A 851 -7.60 -27.06 -36.07
CA GLN A 851 -7.77 -28.51 -36.23
C GLN A 851 -6.48 -29.28 -35.90
N ALA A 852 -5.30 -28.76 -36.28
CA ALA A 852 -4.01 -29.37 -35.94
C ALA A 852 -3.77 -29.39 -34.42
N ALA A 853 -4.03 -28.28 -33.73
CA ALA A 853 -3.93 -28.18 -32.27
C ALA A 853 -4.86 -29.18 -31.55
N ARG A 854 -6.15 -29.24 -31.93
CA ARG A 854 -7.10 -30.23 -31.39
C ARG A 854 -6.67 -31.67 -31.66
N THR A 855 -6.21 -31.99 -32.87
CA THR A 855 -5.73 -33.33 -33.24
C THR A 855 -4.48 -33.75 -32.45
N TRP A 856 -3.65 -32.78 -32.02
CA TRP A 856 -2.51 -33.06 -31.15
C TRP A 856 -2.94 -33.36 -29.71
N LEU A 857 -3.94 -32.64 -29.16
CA LEU A 857 -4.49 -32.91 -27.83
C LEU A 857 -5.05 -34.34 -27.71
N GLU A 858 -5.63 -34.89 -28.79
CA GLU A 858 -6.11 -36.29 -28.84
C GLU A 858 -4.97 -37.33 -28.93
N ARG A 859 -3.84 -36.99 -29.55
CA ARG A 859 -2.79 -37.96 -29.94
C ARG A 859 -1.51 -37.88 -29.12
N GLY A 860 -1.32 -36.80 -28.37
CA GLY A 860 -0.15 -36.56 -27.52
C GLY A 860 1.16 -36.30 -28.28
N VAL A 861 2.23 -36.18 -27.49
CA VAL A 861 3.58 -35.80 -27.95
C VAL A 861 4.18 -36.89 -28.86
N ARG A 862 4.61 -36.50 -30.06
CA ARG A 862 5.43 -37.35 -30.94
C ARG A 862 6.91 -37.18 -30.59
N LYS A 863 7.66 -38.28 -30.60
CA LYS A 863 9.13 -38.24 -30.46
C LYS A 863 9.76 -38.13 -31.83
N HIS A 864 10.36 -36.98 -32.14
CA HIS A 864 11.21 -36.79 -33.31
C HIS A 864 12.69 -36.96 -32.92
N VAL A 865 13.47 -37.55 -33.83
CA VAL A 865 14.93 -37.70 -33.65
C VAL A 865 15.59 -36.43 -34.19
N ARG A 866 16.49 -35.82 -33.41
CA ARG A 866 17.21 -34.62 -33.83
C ARG A 866 18.03 -34.90 -35.10
N PRO A 867 17.80 -34.17 -36.20
CA PRO A 867 18.57 -34.34 -37.44
C PRO A 867 19.90 -33.57 -37.41
N ASP A 868 20.76 -33.86 -38.40
CA ASP A 868 22.07 -33.22 -38.56
C ASP A 868 21.96 -31.74 -38.96
N ASP A 869 22.83 -30.89 -38.40
CA ASP A 869 22.85 -29.43 -38.67
C ASP A 869 23.04 -29.09 -40.17
N ALA A 870 23.68 -29.96 -40.94
CA ALA A 870 23.85 -29.78 -42.39
C ALA A 870 22.53 -29.88 -43.18
N ALA A 871 21.55 -30.64 -42.68
CA ALA A 871 20.23 -30.76 -43.31
C ALA A 871 19.38 -29.49 -43.11
N LEU A 872 19.51 -28.83 -41.95
CA LEU A 872 18.80 -27.60 -41.62
C LEU A 872 19.08 -26.48 -42.63
N ALA A 873 20.34 -26.30 -43.04
CA ALA A 873 20.72 -25.31 -44.05
C ALA A 873 20.03 -25.56 -45.40
N SER A 874 19.88 -26.84 -45.80
CA SER A 874 19.15 -27.21 -47.01
C SER A 874 17.65 -26.88 -46.88
N TRP A 875 17.03 -27.20 -45.74
CA TRP A 875 15.58 -26.98 -45.53
C TRP A 875 15.21 -25.51 -45.44
N LEU A 876 16.08 -24.67 -44.88
CA LEU A 876 15.93 -23.21 -44.92
C LEU A 876 15.95 -22.69 -46.36
N ALA A 877 16.92 -23.15 -47.18
CA ALA A 877 17.05 -22.75 -48.57
C ALA A 877 15.89 -23.24 -49.46
N THR A 878 15.35 -24.44 -49.21
CA THR A 878 14.20 -24.99 -49.94
C THR A 878 12.85 -24.60 -49.36
N ARG A 879 12.81 -23.88 -48.22
CA ARG A 879 11.60 -23.57 -47.44
C ARG A 879 10.75 -24.81 -47.12
N ASP A 880 11.39 -25.91 -46.70
CA ASP A 880 10.70 -27.14 -46.28
C ASP A 880 10.13 -26.97 -44.86
N MET A 881 8.95 -26.35 -44.79
CA MET A 881 8.29 -25.99 -43.52
C MET A 881 7.97 -27.19 -42.64
N THR A 882 7.72 -28.37 -43.24
CA THR A 882 7.49 -29.61 -42.48
C THR A 882 8.76 -30.09 -41.80
N ARG A 883 9.89 -30.11 -42.51
CA ARG A 883 11.18 -30.50 -41.92
C ARG A 883 11.69 -29.48 -40.90
N LEU A 884 11.45 -28.19 -41.12
CA LEU A 884 11.78 -27.14 -40.16
C LEU A 884 10.97 -27.28 -38.86
N ALA A 885 9.69 -27.65 -38.95
CA ALA A 885 8.85 -27.97 -37.79
C ALA A 885 9.38 -29.19 -37.01
N GLU A 886 9.63 -30.32 -37.70
CA GLU A 886 10.19 -31.54 -37.09
C GLU A 886 11.56 -31.29 -36.41
N ALA A 887 12.43 -30.51 -37.04
CA ALA A 887 13.75 -30.14 -36.50
C ALA A 887 13.64 -29.30 -35.23
N TRP A 888 12.73 -28.32 -35.20
CA TRP A 888 12.52 -27.46 -34.04
C TRP A 888 11.91 -28.22 -32.86
N GLU A 889 10.93 -29.11 -33.13
CA GLU A 889 10.37 -30.02 -32.11
C GLU A 889 11.43 -30.94 -31.51
N ALA A 890 12.39 -31.41 -32.32
CA ALA A 890 13.52 -32.21 -31.86
C ALA A 890 14.62 -31.40 -31.14
N GLY A 891 14.35 -30.14 -30.78
CA GLY A 891 15.23 -29.31 -29.96
C GLY A 891 16.31 -28.52 -30.73
N MET A 892 16.19 -28.38 -32.06
CA MET A 892 17.09 -27.50 -32.82
C MET A 892 16.65 -26.04 -32.73
N ASP A 893 17.63 -25.13 -32.77
CA ASP A 893 17.37 -23.69 -32.92
C ASP A 893 17.29 -23.34 -34.41
N VAL A 894 16.10 -22.98 -34.87
CA VAL A 894 15.84 -22.60 -36.26
C VAL A 894 15.89 -21.07 -36.38
N PRO A 895 16.65 -20.49 -37.34
CA PRO A 895 16.74 -19.04 -37.55
C PRO A 895 15.49 -18.52 -38.29
N TRP A 896 14.36 -18.53 -37.60
CA TRP A 896 13.04 -18.18 -38.15
C TRP A 896 12.98 -16.78 -38.77
N ASP A 897 13.75 -15.83 -38.25
CA ASP A 897 13.83 -14.44 -38.72
C ASP A 897 14.27 -14.30 -40.19
N THR A 898 15.00 -15.30 -40.71
CA THR A 898 15.42 -15.40 -42.11
C THR A 898 14.29 -15.79 -43.08
N LEU A 899 13.18 -16.33 -42.57
CA LEU A 899 12.04 -16.79 -43.37
C LEU A 899 10.93 -15.73 -43.51
N HIS A 900 10.96 -14.67 -42.69
CA HIS A 900 9.97 -13.59 -42.70
C HIS A 900 10.35 -12.44 -43.62
N GLU A 901 9.74 -12.41 -44.81
CA GLU A 901 9.80 -11.29 -45.75
C GLU A 901 8.68 -10.27 -45.48
N GLY A 902 9.06 -9.00 -45.23
CA GLY A 902 8.12 -7.89 -45.11
C GLY A 902 7.77 -7.48 -43.67
N ALA A 903 6.52 -7.09 -43.44
CA ALA A 903 6.10 -6.44 -42.21
C ALA A 903 5.94 -7.43 -41.03
N ARG A 904 6.73 -7.21 -39.99
CA ARG A 904 6.85 -8.04 -38.79
C ARG A 904 5.86 -7.59 -37.71
N THR A 905 4.62 -8.06 -37.76
CA THR A 905 3.55 -7.67 -36.81
C THR A 905 3.43 -8.66 -35.66
N VAL A 906 3.61 -8.17 -34.42
CA VAL A 906 3.33 -8.92 -33.19
C VAL A 906 1.81 -8.92 -32.94
N THR A 907 1.22 -10.09 -32.64
CA THR A 907 -0.19 -10.23 -32.27
C THR A 907 -0.37 -10.69 -30.81
N SER A 908 -1.50 -10.36 -30.18
CA SER A 908 -1.90 -11.04 -28.94
C SER A 908 -2.04 -12.54 -29.21
N LEU A 909 -1.61 -13.33 -28.24
CA LEU A 909 -1.75 -14.78 -28.13
C LEU A 909 -1.84 -15.13 -26.64
N PRO A 910 -2.42 -16.29 -26.28
CA PRO A 910 -2.35 -16.80 -24.92
C PRO A 910 -0.92 -16.83 -24.39
N LEU A 911 -0.78 -16.39 -23.14
CA LEU A 911 0.48 -16.27 -22.43
C LEU A 911 0.86 -17.61 -21.77
N TYR A 912 2.00 -17.67 -21.08
CA TYR A 912 2.48 -18.92 -20.50
C TYR A 912 1.57 -19.45 -19.37
N PRO A 913 1.06 -20.69 -19.44
CA PRO A 913 0.17 -21.25 -18.43
C PRO A 913 0.95 -21.84 -17.25
N PHE A 914 1.37 -20.94 -16.35
CA PHE A 914 2.06 -21.26 -15.09
C PHE A 914 1.37 -22.40 -14.32
N ALA A 915 2.17 -23.24 -13.68
CA ALA A 915 1.66 -24.23 -12.72
C ALA A 915 0.88 -23.52 -11.59
N ARG A 916 -0.27 -24.09 -11.21
CA ARG A 916 -1.12 -23.60 -10.11
C ARG A 916 -0.86 -24.40 -8.83
N GLU A 917 0.40 -24.43 -8.41
CA GLU A 917 0.82 -25.14 -7.20
C GLU A 917 0.67 -24.23 -5.98
N ARG A 918 0.01 -24.71 -4.92
CA ARG A 918 -0.24 -23.94 -3.69
C ARG A 918 1.03 -23.82 -2.83
N TYR A 919 1.37 -22.59 -2.48
CA TYR A 919 2.42 -22.24 -1.51
C TYR A 919 1.86 -21.25 -0.48
N TRP A 920 1.75 -21.68 0.78
CA TRP A 920 1.17 -20.86 1.85
C TRP A 920 1.76 -21.22 3.21
N VAL A 921 1.92 -20.23 4.08
CA VAL A 921 2.39 -20.43 5.45
C VAL A 921 1.48 -21.42 6.21
N GLY A 922 2.09 -22.39 6.89
CA GLY A 922 1.38 -23.46 7.60
C GLY A 922 1.12 -24.73 6.78
N GLY A 923 1.50 -24.76 5.50
CA GLY A 923 1.47 -25.96 4.66
C GLY A 923 0.09 -26.39 4.15
N ALA A 924 0.05 -27.48 3.38
CA ALA A 924 -1.17 -27.96 2.75
C ALA A 924 -2.01 -28.86 3.69
N SER A 925 -3.26 -28.45 3.95
CA SER A 925 -4.36 -29.27 4.48
C SER A 925 -4.03 -30.19 5.66
N VAL A 926 -3.83 -29.60 6.84
CA VAL A 926 -4.16 -30.25 8.12
C VAL A 926 -5.26 -29.42 8.78
N ALA A 927 -6.26 -30.10 9.37
CA ALA A 927 -7.39 -29.45 10.01
C ALA A 927 -6.91 -28.42 11.06
N ALA A 928 -7.63 -27.30 11.15
CA ALA A 928 -7.29 -26.21 12.06
C ALA A 928 -7.02 -26.74 13.49
N PRO A 929 -5.86 -26.44 14.08
CA PRO A 929 -5.68 -26.59 15.52
C PRO A 929 -6.79 -25.81 16.21
N ALA A 930 -7.43 -26.40 17.23
CA ALA A 930 -8.47 -25.73 17.98
C ALA A 930 -7.94 -24.39 18.53
N ALA A 931 -8.81 -23.37 18.53
CA ALA A 931 -8.45 -22.02 18.93
C ALA A 931 -7.68 -22.02 20.26
N ALA A 932 -6.54 -21.33 20.29
CA ALA A 932 -5.81 -21.10 21.53
C ALA A 932 -6.75 -20.40 22.54
N PRO A 933 -6.86 -20.91 23.79
CA PRO A 933 -7.74 -20.29 24.77
C PRO A 933 -7.28 -18.87 25.09
N ALA A 934 -8.24 -17.98 25.35
CA ALA A 934 -7.94 -16.60 25.71
C ALA A 934 -7.08 -16.54 26.97
N VAL A 935 -5.89 -15.94 26.85
CA VAL A 935 -4.98 -15.71 27.98
C VAL A 935 -5.57 -14.61 28.85
N GLY A 936 -5.97 -14.97 30.07
CA GLY A 936 -6.57 -14.05 31.04
C GLY A 936 -6.89 -14.75 32.36
N ASP A 937 -7.44 -15.96 32.30
CA ASP A 937 -7.55 -16.84 33.46
C ASP A 937 -6.26 -17.66 33.65
N ALA A 938 -5.90 -17.91 34.91
CA ALA A 938 -4.73 -18.70 35.31
C ALA A 938 -4.84 -20.22 34.97
N ALA A 939 -5.70 -20.60 34.03
CA ALA A 939 -5.98 -21.98 33.64
C ALA A 939 -4.74 -22.72 33.09
N TRP A 940 -3.83 -22.01 32.42
CA TRP A 940 -2.56 -22.61 31.95
C TRP A 940 -1.67 -23.07 33.11
N ILE A 941 -1.75 -22.41 34.27
CA ILE A 941 -1.02 -22.80 35.49
C ILE A 941 -1.61 -24.10 36.06
N GLU A 942 -2.93 -24.27 36.01
CA GLU A 942 -3.60 -25.52 36.39
C GLU A 942 -3.22 -26.68 35.46
N GLU A 943 -3.13 -26.42 34.14
CA GLU A 943 -2.71 -27.41 33.15
C GLU A 943 -1.26 -27.87 33.35
N VAL A 944 -0.34 -26.93 33.60
CA VAL A 944 1.07 -27.25 33.91
C VAL A 944 1.19 -28.01 35.24
N LEU A 945 0.45 -27.60 36.28
CA LEU A 945 0.46 -28.31 37.57
C LEU A 945 -0.09 -29.73 37.43
N GLY A 946 -1.22 -29.93 36.74
CA GLY A 946 -1.82 -31.25 36.53
C GLY A 946 -0.93 -32.22 35.76
N ARG A 947 -0.23 -31.75 34.73
CA ARG A 947 0.71 -32.60 33.96
C ARG A 947 1.98 -32.95 34.73
N VAL A 948 2.46 -32.06 35.61
CA VAL A 948 3.57 -32.32 36.55
C VAL A 948 3.13 -33.23 37.72
N GLU A 949 1.85 -33.26 38.07
CA GLU A 949 1.31 -34.21 39.07
C GLU A 949 1.35 -35.67 38.60
N ASN A 950 1.18 -35.90 37.29
CA ASN A 950 1.06 -37.22 36.67
C ASN A 950 2.39 -37.86 36.18
N ASP A 951 3.54 -37.18 36.33
CA ASP A 951 4.83 -37.55 35.70
C ASP A 951 4.75 -37.66 34.14
N GLU A 952 3.86 -36.88 33.51
CA GLU A 952 3.57 -36.92 32.06
C GLU A 952 4.47 -36.04 31.17
N LEU A 953 5.45 -35.33 31.76
CA LEU A 953 6.37 -34.44 31.07
C LEU A 953 7.81 -34.67 31.50
N ASP A 954 8.70 -34.99 30.55
CA ASP A 954 10.14 -34.90 30.78
C ASP A 954 10.63 -33.44 30.81
N THR A 955 11.88 -33.23 31.22
CA THR A 955 12.48 -31.88 31.35
C THR A 955 12.49 -31.08 30.04
N ALA A 956 12.66 -31.73 28.89
CA ALA A 956 12.67 -31.06 27.59
C ALA A 956 11.25 -30.76 27.11
N GLN A 957 10.30 -31.68 27.32
CA GLN A 957 8.88 -31.50 27.01
C GLN A 957 8.23 -30.41 27.86
N ALA A 958 8.56 -30.35 29.16
CA ALA A 958 8.10 -29.28 30.05
C ALA A 958 8.64 -27.91 29.63
N VAL A 959 9.93 -27.81 29.26
CA VAL A 959 10.53 -26.57 28.76
C VAL A 959 9.93 -26.15 27.41
N ALA A 960 9.64 -27.09 26.51
CA ALA A 960 8.98 -26.80 25.24
C ALA A 960 7.52 -26.34 25.43
N LEU A 961 6.77 -26.95 26.36
CA LEU A 961 5.41 -26.53 26.70
C LEU A 961 5.39 -25.13 27.34
N LEU A 962 6.32 -24.85 28.26
CA LEU A 962 6.44 -23.53 28.89
C LEU A 962 6.85 -22.45 27.89
N GLY A 963 7.77 -22.75 26.97
CA GLY A 963 8.16 -21.85 25.88
C GLY A 963 7.11 -21.68 24.76
N ALA A 964 5.98 -22.37 24.84
CA ALA A 964 4.80 -22.16 24.00
C ALA A 964 3.65 -21.46 24.76
N LEU A 965 3.79 -21.27 26.07
CA LEU A 965 2.82 -20.59 26.95
C LEU A 965 3.33 -19.21 27.45
N GLN A 966 4.64 -18.96 27.35
CA GLN A 966 5.32 -17.68 27.61
C GLN A 966 5.65 -16.92 26.31
#